data_AF-R6EXM1-F1
#
_entry.id   AF-R6EXM1-F1
#
_cell.length_a   1.000
_cell.length_b   1.000
_cell.length_c   1.000
_cell.angle_alpha   90.00
_cell.angle_beta   90.00
_cell.angle_gamma   90.00
#
_symmetry.space_group_name_H-M   'P 1'
#
loop_
_entity.id
_entity.type
_entity.pdbx_description
1 polymer ?
#
loop_
_entity_poly.entity_id
_entity_poly.type
_entity_poly.pdbx_seq_one_letter_code
_entity_poly.pdbx_strand_id
1 'polypeptide(L)'
;MKLNRYTLFIYMLAGASLLAGCSDDMFNNGGAPNDSNRINLSGEIDQLAVTRVNDNGFCDGDVIGVYIVDYDGNTPGTLQLSGNRGDNVRHTFDEGAYKWSSAYDLYWKDKHTPIDVYGYYPYGSPESIEAYQFTVERDQSTASEDGSMGGYEASDFLWGKVANVAPTSSVIRLPMQHRMANARVTLVEGSGFAEGEWAKTEKTVLVANLVREAAINLADGTVTPTGGIERTATIPSKNGDEWRAIVVPQTVQGGTTLFSITIGGIPYKFTKEEAFTYVAGKMNNFSIRVDKKADTGQYTLTLISESITPWENDLVSHDANARTYVIINSTAGHLKDSIMAANKDYTQVKNLKITGEINGVDFYFMRDSMTMLQSLNLKEVKIAKTDIMLHFGSGACQPRTYPEDEIPEGAFSRKTSLLRLVLPDRLKIINVGAFENCKNLTGSLVIPEGVTDVMAGAFANCNSMTGTLSLPTTLERIGNGWEKYWYGGAFESCGFTCELTLPNNVYYIGETAFMSCKYLYGDLRLPEKLTTLQRGAFDGCNSLTGSLEIPQGITNIFENTFKDCGFDGTLTLHNGITAIGNNAFQNTHFKGELSLPKNLVTLSDNVFNGCDFSGVLKLPTGIASIGDNTFAGNWRLMGVVEFPDGLQTIGAGAFNECRSIEGLVFSESIESIRSNAFNNCFGIGSIVCKGTLPANVLSGAFNGVAKDNFTLEVPEPAIQQYQAASGWNEFKRIAAHHELVCRPSVACALNTEHKQTLVVDAEGEWEVQSKPDWCDLSQTSGGDKTEVTLTIKSMPKGSGDREGKIVFKLKNEEYTHECTVTQYDYEYGEDEWLTLQKATRGNNGGINIVILGDGYDAKNISDGDYLTNIKQEVEYFFGIEPYTTYRDYFNVYTAFPVSTETGVGTVNTIRYNRFNTTYTGGVGLRADYDEIFNYALNAPTVTESNLNQTLIIIVPNSTDYGGICQMWEDGSAIAFCPQSTYGYPLDSRGVIQHEAGGHGFGKLGDEYIYHNEFIDFCLCTCCGHVLEFNWAKGLGWYDNLSLTGKMHEVPWSHLIFDSRYSDIVDIYEGGFMHNRGVFRSEQNSCMNNDIPYYSTISRESIVKRIKRYAGATYSFEDFVANDKCDAGAVTRSVDVSGRTVANYQMPPVIHKGSPLKGKSRKRK
;
A
#
# COMPACT_ATOMS: atom_id res chain seq x y z
N MET A 1 19.68 16.98 72.82
CA MET A 1 19.20 15.92 73.73
C MET A 1 17.89 15.37 73.14
N LYS A 2 17.94 14.16 72.56
CA LYS A 2 16.85 13.23 72.15
C LYS A 2 15.59 13.88 71.53
N LEU A 3 15.51 14.14 70.22
CA LEU A 3 15.44 13.24 69.04
C LEU A 3 14.17 12.37 69.02
N ASN A 4 13.15 12.79 68.26
CA ASN A 4 11.90 12.05 68.08
C ASN A 4 11.55 11.89 66.58
N ARG A 5 11.27 10.65 66.20
CA ARG A 5 11.32 10.09 64.83
C ARG A 5 10.00 10.24 64.08
N TYR A 6 9.64 11.42 63.56
CA TYR A 6 8.59 11.51 62.52
C TYR A 6 8.84 12.58 61.44
N THR A 7 9.87 13.41 61.58
CA THR A 7 10.24 14.44 60.58
C THR A 7 11.36 14.00 59.63
N LEU A 8 11.98 12.84 59.85
CA LEU A 8 13.09 12.31 59.05
C LEU A 8 12.65 11.36 57.91
N PHE A 9 11.36 11.02 57.80
CA PHE A 9 10.85 10.11 56.75
C PHE A 9 10.21 10.85 55.56
N ILE A 10 9.93 12.14 55.68
CA ILE A 10 9.25 12.94 54.63
C ILE A 10 10.26 13.70 53.74
N TYR A 11 11.49 13.92 54.21
CA TYR A 11 12.55 14.58 53.42
C TYR A 11 13.55 13.61 52.74
N MET A 12 13.36 12.28 52.87
CA MET A 12 14.20 11.27 52.17
C MET A 12 13.63 10.79 50.83
N LEU A 13 12.49 11.34 50.38
CA LEU A 13 11.81 10.94 49.13
C LEU A 13 11.87 12.00 48.01
N ALA A 14 12.61 13.09 48.19
CA ALA A 14 12.61 14.23 47.24
C ALA A 14 13.99 14.73 46.80
N GLY A 15 15.08 13.96 46.96
CA GLY A 15 16.45 14.49 46.79
C GLY A 15 17.49 13.55 46.19
N ALA A 16 17.10 12.53 45.44
CA ALA A 16 18.08 11.62 44.81
C ALA A 16 17.58 11.08 43.46
N SER A 17 17.28 11.95 42.49
CA SER A 17 17.13 11.56 41.08
C SER A 17 17.17 12.78 40.16
N LEU A 18 18.22 13.60 40.21
CA LEU A 18 18.54 14.57 39.16
C LEU A 18 20.04 14.88 39.23
N LEU A 19 20.84 14.19 38.40
CA LEU A 19 21.72 14.79 37.38
C LEU A 19 22.62 13.73 36.70
N ALA A 20 22.42 13.61 35.37
CA ALA A 20 23.30 13.15 34.28
C ALA A 20 23.68 11.66 34.20
N GLY A 21 23.47 10.90 33.11
CA GLY A 21 22.98 11.09 31.72
C GLY A 21 23.34 9.80 30.95
N CYS A 22 22.75 9.30 29.86
CA CYS A 22 21.72 9.62 28.84
C CYS A 22 21.04 8.25 28.51
N SER A 23 19.88 8.05 27.88
CA SER A 23 19.13 8.73 26.82
C SER A 23 17.67 8.23 26.79
N ASP A 24 16.76 9.12 26.39
CA ASP A 24 15.48 8.94 25.67
C ASP A 24 14.46 7.88 26.14
N ASP A 25 13.43 8.33 26.87
CA ASP A 25 12.06 8.45 26.32
C ASP A 25 11.07 8.89 27.42
N MET A 26 10.51 10.08 27.24
CA MET A 26 9.46 10.67 28.08
C MET A 26 8.38 11.18 27.14
N PHE A 27 7.22 10.53 27.08
CA PHE A 27 5.89 11.15 27.03
C PHE A 27 4.83 10.03 27.07
N ASN A 28 4.20 9.82 28.23
CA ASN A 28 2.94 9.09 28.31
C ASN A 28 1.98 9.94 29.14
N ASN A 29 1.01 10.58 28.49
CA ASN A 29 -0.12 11.25 29.15
C ASN A 29 -1.40 10.59 28.64
N GLY A 30 -2.20 10.10 29.58
CA GLY A 30 -3.19 9.06 29.35
C GLY A 30 -4.39 9.45 28.48
N GLY A 31 -4.80 8.48 27.66
CA GLY A 31 -6.13 8.31 27.08
C GLY A 31 -6.45 6.82 27.05
N ALA A 32 -7.68 6.43 27.40
CA ALA A 32 -8.09 5.03 27.47
C ALA A 32 -7.95 4.32 26.10
N PRO A 33 -7.61 3.01 26.07
CA PRO A 33 -7.23 2.32 24.83
C PRO A 33 -8.47 1.98 23.99
N ASN A 34 -8.49 2.42 22.74
CA ASN A 34 -9.32 1.80 21.72
C ASN A 34 -8.82 0.36 21.46
N ASP A 35 -9.75 -0.59 21.48
CA ASP A 35 -9.57 -2.06 21.37
C ASP A 35 -8.88 -2.54 20.06
N SER A 36 -8.45 -1.63 19.17
CA SER A 36 -8.03 -1.96 17.79
C SER A 36 -6.57 -2.43 17.62
N ASN A 37 -5.71 -2.25 18.63
CA ASN A 37 -4.26 -2.51 18.50
C ASN A 37 -3.78 -3.71 19.35
N ARG A 38 -4.71 -4.49 19.91
CA ARG A 38 -4.39 -5.66 20.74
C ARG A 38 -3.98 -6.84 19.86
N ILE A 39 -2.91 -7.52 20.25
CA ILE A 39 -2.49 -8.80 19.68
C ILE A 39 -3.38 -9.90 20.27
N ASN A 40 -4.18 -10.53 19.42
CA ASN A 40 -5.05 -11.64 19.80
C ASN A 40 -4.41 -12.96 19.38
N LEU A 41 -4.20 -13.88 20.31
CA LEU A 41 -3.56 -15.17 20.05
C LEU A 41 -4.53 -16.34 20.26
N SER A 42 -4.30 -17.44 19.56
CA SER A 42 -4.94 -18.73 19.84
C SER A 42 -3.96 -19.87 19.62
N GLY A 43 -3.65 -20.64 20.65
CA GLY A 43 -2.95 -21.92 20.50
C GLY A 43 -3.88 -22.98 19.89
N GLU A 44 -3.37 -23.73 18.91
CA GLU A 44 -4.00 -24.93 18.35
C GLU A 44 -2.96 -26.02 18.24
N ILE A 45 -3.25 -27.26 18.65
CA ILE A 45 -2.34 -28.38 18.42
C ILE A 45 -2.53 -28.91 17.00
N ASP A 46 -1.44 -29.00 16.27
CA ASP A 46 -1.34 -29.63 14.96
C ASP A 46 -1.22 -31.15 15.13
N GLN A 47 -2.37 -31.83 15.26
CA GLN A 47 -2.47 -33.28 15.41
C GLN A 47 -3.70 -33.87 14.72
N LEU A 48 -3.70 -35.18 14.50
CA LEU A 48 -4.84 -35.90 13.91
C LEU A 48 -5.94 -36.12 14.97
N ALA A 49 -7.10 -35.48 14.80
CA ALA A 49 -8.25 -35.65 15.69
C ALA A 49 -9.06 -36.93 15.35
N VAL A 50 -8.91 -37.99 16.16
CA VAL A 50 -9.49 -39.33 15.94
C VAL A 50 -10.74 -39.59 16.80
N THR A 51 -10.76 -39.10 18.05
CA THR A 51 -11.85 -39.35 19.03
C THR A 51 -12.66 -38.10 19.40
N ARG A 52 -12.14 -36.89 19.17
CA ARG A 52 -12.77 -35.60 19.55
C ARG A 52 -12.86 -34.63 18.38
N VAL A 53 -13.81 -33.70 18.49
CA VAL A 53 -14.26 -32.75 17.45
C VAL A 53 -13.21 -31.74 17.01
N ASN A 54 -12.48 -31.29 18.00
CA ASN A 54 -11.15 -30.78 17.92
C ASN A 54 -10.43 -31.44 19.09
N ASP A 55 -9.19 -31.79 18.87
CA ASP A 55 -8.32 -31.93 20.01
C ASP A 55 -7.25 -30.89 19.82
N ASN A 56 -7.60 -29.67 20.23
CA ASN A 56 -6.57 -28.70 20.54
C ASN A 56 -5.68 -29.23 21.68
N GLY A 57 -5.94 -30.40 22.29
CA GLY A 57 -5.29 -30.98 23.47
C GLY A 57 -5.50 -30.17 24.73
N PHE A 58 -5.70 -28.86 24.57
CA PHE A 58 -5.87 -27.91 25.64
C PHE A 58 -7.25 -28.00 26.27
N CYS A 59 -7.25 -28.10 27.58
CA CYS A 59 -8.41 -28.16 28.46
C CYS A 59 -8.54 -26.86 29.27
N ASP A 60 -9.69 -26.65 29.88
CA ASP A 60 -9.92 -25.44 30.68
C ASP A 60 -8.82 -25.27 31.73
N GLY A 61 -8.18 -24.09 31.74
CA GLY A 61 -7.08 -23.80 32.64
C GLY A 61 -5.69 -24.13 32.11
N ASP A 62 -5.55 -24.81 30.95
CA ASP A 62 -4.25 -25.06 30.35
C ASP A 62 -3.50 -23.77 30.03
N VAL A 63 -2.18 -23.83 30.13
CA VAL A 63 -1.35 -22.63 30.09
C VAL A 63 -0.19 -22.80 29.14
N ILE A 64 -0.06 -21.89 28.19
CA ILE A 64 1.11 -21.77 27.32
C ILE A 64 1.96 -20.55 27.72
N GLY A 65 3.27 -20.66 27.51
CA GLY A 65 4.19 -19.52 27.53
C GLY A 65 4.36 -18.97 26.13
N VAL A 66 4.22 -17.65 25.96
CA VAL A 66 4.33 -16.98 24.66
C VAL A 66 5.45 -15.95 24.68
N TYR A 67 6.29 -15.97 23.65
CA TYR A 67 7.22 -14.88 23.35
C TYR A 67 6.81 -14.17 22.07
N ILE A 68 6.95 -12.84 22.07
CA ILE A 68 6.71 -12.02 20.88
C ILE A 68 7.97 -11.23 20.60
N VAL A 69 8.50 -11.34 19.38
CA VAL A 69 9.75 -10.72 18.97
C VAL A 69 9.47 -9.78 17.80
N ASP A 70 9.81 -8.50 17.97
CA ASP A 70 9.66 -7.51 16.89
C ASP A 70 10.73 -7.70 15.82
N TYR A 71 10.37 -7.37 14.59
CA TYR A 71 11.34 -7.19 13.50
C TYR A 71 12.09 -5.87 13.64
N ASP A 72 13.35 -5.86 13.19
CA ASP A 72 14.13 -4.64 12.95
C ASP A 72 14.21 -4.39 11.43
N GLY A 73 13.32 -3.52 10.94
CA GLY A 73 13.06 -3.37 9.51
C GLY A 73 12.53 -4.68 8.91
N ASN A 74 13.25 -5.23 7.93
CA ASN A 74 12.93 -6.53 7.31
C ASN A 74 13.69 -7.71 7.95
N THR A 75 14.44 -7.48 9.03
CA THR A 75 15.23 -8.52 9.70
C THR A 75 14.45 -9.06 10.90
N PRO A 76 14.21 -10.38 11.01
CA PRO A 76 13.59 -10.96 12.19
C PRO A 76 14.44 -10.67 13.43
N GLY A 77 13.81 -10.21 14.51
CA GLY A 77 14.50 -10.12 15.80
C GLY A 77 14.90 -11.51 16.31
N THR A 78 15.90 -11.56 17.19
CA THR A 78 16.34 -12.81 17.82
C THR A 78 15.60 -13.00 19.13
N LEU A 79 14.97 -14.17 19.33
CA LEU A 79 14.33 -14.52 20.59
C LEU A 79 15.33 -14.47 21.75
N GLN A 80 15.03 -13.65 22.76
CA GLN A 80 15.81 -13.51 23.99
C GLN A 80 15.05 -14.06 25.20
N LEU A 81 15.74 -14.27 26.32
CA LEU A 81 15.09 -14.63 27.59
C LEU A 81 14.20 -13.50 28.12
N SER A 82 14.62 -12.25 27.93
CA SER A 82 13.91 -11.04 28.35
C SER A 82 14.25 -9.87 27.43
N GLY A 83 13.35 -8.90 27.33
CA GLY A 83 13.52 -7.71 26.47
C GLY A 83 12.86 -7.86 25.09
N ASN A 84 12.08 -8.91 24.87
CA ASN A 84 11.22 -9.01 23.69
C ASN A 84 9.93 -8.21 23.91
N ARG A 85 9.05 -8.14 22.90
CA ARG A 85 7.73 -7.51 23.01
C ARG A 85 6.86 -8.20 24.07
N GLY A 86 6.94 -9.52 24.12
CA GLY A 86 6.32 -10.34 25.14
C GLY A 86 7.35 -11.35 25.64
N ASP A 87 7.60 -11.35 26.94
CA ASP A 87 8.57 -12.23 27.60
C ASP A 87 7.84 -13.32 28.37
N ASN A 88 7.83 -14.54 27.84
CA ASN A 88 7.19 -15.72 28.44
C ASN A 88 5.77 -15.42 28.99
N VAL A 89 4.96 -14.73 28.19
CA VAL A 89 3.64 -14.26 28.59
C VAL A 89 2.72 -15.45 28.79
N ARG A 90 2.24 -15.60 30.02
CA ARG A 90 1.29 -16.64 30.39
C ARG A 90 -0.03 -16.42 29.66
N HIS A 91 -0.46 -17.41 28.88
CA HIS A 91 -1.79 -17.44 28.27
C HIS A 91 -2.55 -18.66 28.78
N THR A 92 -3.74 -18.44 29.32
CA THR A 92 -4.60 -19.49 29.87
C THR A 92 -5.77 -19.75 28.95
N PHE A 93 -6.04 -21.01 28.65
CA PHE A 93 -7.16 -21.44 27.85
C PHE A 93 -8.44 -21.45 28.69
N ASP A 94 -9.47 -20.75 28.20
CA ASP A 94 -10.85 -20.83 28.70
C ASP A 94 -11.64 -21.69 27.72
N GLU A 95 -12.01 -22.91 28.15
CA GLU A 95 -12.69 -23.86 27.28
C GLU A 95 -14.13 -23.42 26.97
N GLY A 96 -14.80 -22.82 27.98
CA GLY A 96 -16.18 -22.36 27.90
C GLY A 96 -16.37 -21.21 26.91
N ALA A 97 -15.39 -20.30 26.85
CA ALA A 97 -15.33 -19.20 25.89
C ALA A 97 -14.55 -19.54 24.61
N TYR A 98 -13.85 -20.69 24.58
CA TYR A 98 -12.92 -21.12 23.53
C TYR A 98 -11.93 -20.02 23.12
N LYS A 99 -11.30 -19.42 24.14
CA LYS A 99 -10.41 -18.26 23.99
C LYS A 99 -9.16 -18.45 24.84
N TRP A 100 -8.03 -17.98 24.32
CA TRP A 100 -6.83 -17.78 25.12
C TRP A 100 -6.83 -16.40 25.76
N SER A 101 -6.70 -16.37 27.09
CA SER A 101 -6.61 -15.15 27.88
C SER A 101 -5.17 -14.92 28.28
N SER A 102 -4.59 -13.83 27.78
CA SER A 102 -3.25 -13.40 28.16
C SER A 102 -3.23 -12.82 29.58
N ALA A 103 -2.15 -13.03 30.33
CA ALA A 103 -1.99 -12.47 31.67
C ALA A 103 -1.99 -10.94 31.69
N TYR A 104 -1.59 -10.32 30.58
CA TYR A 104 -1.73 -8.90 30.31
C TYR A 104 -1.91 -8.69 28.80
N ASP A 105 -2.47 -7.55 28.41
CA ASP A 105 -2.71 -7.23 27.01
C ASP A 105 -1.39 -6.93 26.30
N LEU A 106 -1.17 -7.57 25.15
CA LEU A 106 -0.05 -7.32 24.26
C LEU A 106 -0.54 -6.44 23.11
N TYR A 107 0.25 -5.46 22.73
CA TYR A 107 -0.09 -4.52 21.67
C TYR A 107 0.99 -4.48 20.59
N TRP A 108 0.54 -4.29 19.35
CA TRP A 108 1.42 -4.01 18.23
C TRP A 108 2.30 -2.77 18.50
N LYS A 109 3.52 -2.74 17.96
CA LYS A 109 4.44 -1.59 18.09
C LYS A 109 3.85 -0.34 17.47
N ASP A 110 3.33 -0.56 16.27
CA ASP A 110 2.78 0.39 15.34
C ASP A 110 2.03 -0.44 14.28
N LYS A 111 1.57 0.19 13.20
CA LYS A 111 0.81 -0.48 12.13
C LYS A 111 1.69 -1.12 11.05
N HIS A 112 3.01 -1.15 11.22
CA HIS A 112 3.95 -1.56 10.17
C HIS A 112 4.97 -2.63 10.62
N THR A 113 5.30 -2.72 11.91
CA THR A 113 6.33 -3.64 12.44
C THR A 113 5.77 -5.07 12.56
N PRO A 114 6.28 -6.05 11.78
CA PRO A 114 5.91 -7.45 11.94
C PRO A 114 6.50 -8.06 13.21
N ILE A 115 5.93 -9.21 13.63
CA ILE A 115 6.39 -9.97 14.79
C ILE A 115 6.60 -11.46 14.46
N ASP A 116 7.57 -12.08 15.14
CA ASP A 116 7.57 -13.52 15.36
C ASP A 116 6.86 -13.84 16.68
N VAL A 117 5.98 -14.83 16.67
CA VAL A 117 5.30 -15.35 17.87
C VAL A 117 5.76 -16.78 18.12
N TYR A 118 6.35 -17.02 19.28
CA TYR A 118 6.77 -18.34 19.75
C TYR A 118 5.88 -18.76 20.91
N GLY A 119 5.54 -20.03 21.03
CA GLY A 119 4.93 -20.52 22.25
C GLY A 119 5.17 -21.98 22.52
N TYR A 120 5.03 -22.33 23.80
CA TYR A 120 5.29 -23.68 24.30
C TYR A 120 4.33 -24.07 25.43
N TYR A 121 4.16 -25.37 25.63
CA TYR A 121 3.36 -25.99 26.68
C TYR A 121 4.12 -27.17 27.30
N PRO A 122 3.94 -27.46 28.59
CA PRO A 122 3.23 -26.65 29.58
C PRO A 122 4.00 -25.39 29.98
N TYR A 123 3.28 -24.35 30.41
CA TYR A 123 3.88 -23.11 30.89
C TYR A 123 4.86 -23.35 32.04
N GLY A 124 6.06 -22.79 31.93
CA GLY A 124 7.12 -22.91 32.92
C GLY A 124 7.89 -21.62 33.14
N SER A 125 8.98 -21.72 33.89
CA SER A 125 9.92 -20.62 34.19
C SER A 125 11.30 -20.93 33.58
N PRO A 126 11.49 -20.71 32.27
CA PRO A 126 12.75 -21.00 31.60
C PRO A 126 13.87 -20.11 32.13
N GLU A 127 15.02 -20.72 32.43
CA GLU A 127 16.27 -20.02 32.78
C GLU A 127 17.16 -19.76 31.54
N SER A 128 16.85 -20.41 30.41
CA SER A 128 17.53 -20.27 29.11
C SER A 128 16.54 -20.54 27.97
N ILE A 129 16.70 -19.81 26.86
CA ILE A 129 15.96 -20.04 25.61
C ILE A 129 16.55 -21.22 24.85
N GLU A 130 17.87 -21.37 24.86
CA GLU A 130 18.61 -22.39 24.10
C GLU A 130 18.57 -23.77 24.77
N ALA A 131 18.35 -23.82 26.09
CA ALA A 131 18.43 -25.05 26.88
C ALA A 131 17.42 -25.10 28.03
N TYR A 132 16.14 -24.89 27.74
CA TYR A 132 15.06 -25.06 28.70
C TYR A 132 15.02 -26.51 29.23
N GLN A 133 15.16 -26.67 30.54
CA GLN A 133 15.17 -28.00 31.17
C GLN A 133 13.74 -28.53 31.32
N PHE A 134 13.52 -29.75 30.82
CA PHE A 134 12.23 -30.43 30.90
C PHE A 134 12.45 -31.90 31.29
N THR A 135 11.58 -32.43 32.16
CA THR A 135 11.67 -33.82 32.62
C THR A 135 10.35 -34.54 32.39
N VAL A 136 10.40 -35.62 31.64
CA VAL A 136 9.26 -36.52 31.42
C VAL A 136 8.97 -37.30 32.69
N GLU A 137 7.71 -37.40 33.11
CA GLU A 137 7.31 -38.11 34.32
C GLU A 137 7.57 -39.61 34.23
N ARG A 138 7.90 -40.21 35.38
CA ARG A 138 8.10 -41.66 35.48
C ARG A 138 6.77 -42.40 35.55
N ASP A 139 5.79 -41.87 36.29
CA ASP A 139 4.46 -42.46 36.39
C ASP A 139 3.45 -41.65 35.57
N GLN A 140 3.27 -42.07 34.33
CA GLN A 140 2.33 -41.47 33.39
C GLN A 140 0.94 -42.13 33.46
N SER A 141 0.74 -43.11 34.36
CA SER A 141 -0.57 -43.71 34.58
C SER A 141 -1.45 -42.90 35.54
N THR A 142 -0.84 -41.98 36.28
CA THR A 142 -1.52 -41.08 37.23
C THR A 142 -2.58 -40.25 36.51
N ALA A 143 -3.84 -40.42 36.91
CA ALA A 143 -4.96 -39.65 36.39
C ALA A 143 -4.94 -38.21 36.91
N SER A 144 -5.58 -37.32 36.17
CA SER A 144 -5.80 -35.93 36.56
C SER A 144 -6.82 -35.84 37.70
N GLU A 145 -6.50 -35.13 38.78
CA GLU A 145 -7.41 -34.87 39.91
C GLU A 145 -7.44 -33.37 40.27
N ASP A 146 -8.61 -32.84 40.62
CA ASP A 146 -8.82 -31.47 41.12
C ASP A 146 -8.17 -30.34 40.27
N GLY A 147 -8.19 -30.46 38.95
CA GLY A 147 -7.62 -29.47 38.01
C GLY A 147 -6.09 -29.53 37.87
N SER A 148 -5.44 -30.60 38.33
CA SER A 148 -4.02 -30.88 38.09
C SER A 148 -3.80 -31.81 36.90
N MET A 149 -2.73 -31.57 36.12
CA MET A 149 -2.36 -32.41 34.98
C MET A 149 -1.99 -33.84 35.42
N GLY A 150 -2.48 -34.84 34.68
CA GLY A 150 -2.07 -36.22 34.87
C GLY A 150 -0.61 -36.44 34.46
N GLY A 151 0.01 -37.53 34.91
CA GLY A 151 1.45 -37.76 34.67
C GLY A 151 1.82 -37.87 33.19
N TYR A 152 0.91 -38.36 32.35
CA TYR A 152 1.10 -38.41 30.89
C TYR A 152 1.09 -37.03 30.25
N GLU A 153 0.13 -36.19 30.63
CA GLU A 153 -0.05 -34.82 30.14
C GLU A 153 1.09 -33.90 30.58
N ALA A 154 1.50 -34.00 31.85
CA ALA A 154 2.66 -33.27 32.38
C ALA A 154 3.98 -33.66 31.70
N SER A 155 4.03 -34.81 31.03
CA SER A 155 5.20 -35.29 30.29
C SER A 155 5.26 -34.79 28.86
N ASP A 156 4.17 -34.27 28.32
CA ASP A 156 4.11 -33.82 26.93
C ASP A 156 4.63 -32.40 26.79
N PHE A 157 5.37 -32.14 25.72
CA PHE A 157 5.91 -30.82 25.44
C PHE A 157 5.55 -30.41 24.02
N LEU A 158 4.80 -29.32 23.92
CA LEU A 158 4.37 -28.73 22.67
C LEU A 158 5.15 -27.46 22.38
N TRP A 159 5.46 -27.22 21.12
CA TRP A 159 6.09 -25.99 20.68
C TRP A 159 5.55 -25.55 19.32
N GLY A 160 5.32 -24.25 19.17
CA GLY A 160 4.86 -23.63 17.94
C GLY A 160 5.52 -22.28 17.67
N LYS A 161 5.60 -21.91 16.40
CA LYS A 161 6.07 -20.60 15.94
C LYS A 161 5.23 -20.12 14.75
N VAL A 162 4.86 -18.84 14.75
CA VAL A 162 4.39 -18.11 13.55
C VAL A 162 5.35 -16.97 13.30
N ALA A 163 5.86 -16.86 12.08
CA ALA A 163 6.86 -15.86 11.72
C ALA A 163 6.28 -14.73 10.88
N ASN A 164 6.92 -13.55 10.93
CA ASN A 164 6.62 -12.39 10.09
C ASN A 164 5.14 -11.96 10.06
N VAL A 165 4.46 -11.97 11.21
CA VAL A 165 3.05 -11.60 11.28
C VAL A 165 2.91 -10.09 11.22
N ALA A 166 2.28 -9.58 10.15
CA ALA A 166 1.98 -8.16 10.02
C ALA A 166 0.89 -7.70 11.02
N PRO A 167 0.89 -6.42 11.44
CA PRO A 167 -0.12 -5.88 12.34
C PRO A 167 -1.55 -6.14 11.88
N THR A 168 -2.32 -6.82 12.71
CA THR A 168 -3.68 -7.26 12.39
C THR A 168 -4.60 -7.27 13.61
N SER A 169 -5.89 -7.06 13.39
CA SER A 169 -6.94 -7.27 14.40
C SER A 169 -7.41 -8.73 14.48
N SER A 170 -7.01 -9.56 13.51
CA SER A 170 -7.35 -10.99 13.45
C SER A 170 -6.61 -11.78 14.54
N VAL A 171 -7.18 -12.92 14.94
CA VAL A 171 -6.53 -13.85 15.86
C VAL A 171 -5.35 -14.52 15.15
N ILE A 172 -4.15 -14.40 15.72
CA ILE A 172 -2.95 -15.13 15.29
C ILE A 172 -3.04 -16.54 15.87
N ARG A 173 -3.14 -17.55 15.01
CA ARG A 173 -3.20 -18.95 15.43
C ARG A 173 -1.79 -19.53 15.51
N LEU A 174 -1.38 -19.97 16.69
CA LEU A 174 -0.08 -20.58 16.95
C LEU A 174 -0.19 -22.12 16.80
N PRO A 175 0.41 -22.73 15.75
CA PRO A 175 0.36 -24.17 15.55
C PRO A 175 1.36 -24.88 16.46
N MET A 176 0.86 -25.48 17.54
CA MET A 176 1.61 -26.20 18.55
C MET A 176 1.83 -27.64 18.10
N GLN A 177 3.06 -28.12 18.12
CA GLN A 177 3.41 -29.49 17.72
C GLN A 177 4.12 -30.21 18.85
N HIS A 178 3.83 -31.51 19.02
CA HIS A 178 4.57 -32.39 19.93
C HIS A 178 6.06 -32.42 19.56
N ARG A 179 6.92 -32.22 20.54
CA ARG A 179 8.38 -32.31 20.38
C ARG A 179 8.98 -33.53 21.06
N MET A 180 8.27 -34.10 22.04
CA MET A 180 8.58 -35.41 22.58
C MET A 180 8.25 -36.52 21.56
N ALA A 181 8.67 -37.75 21.84
CA ALA A 181 8.25 -38.92 21.09
C ALA A 181 7.19 -39.70 21.89
N ASN A 182 6.39 -40.52 21.20
CA ASN A 182 5.42 -41.38 21.87
C ASN A 182 5.73 -42.85 21.62
N ALA A 183 5.67 -43.67 22.68
CA ALA A 183 5.73 -45.13 22.62
C ALA A 183 4.32 -45.70 22.81
N ARG A 184 3.69 -46.18 21.75
CA ARG A 184 2.35 -46.79 21.76
C ARG A 184 2.47 -48.31 21.63
N VAL A 185 2.08 -49.05 22.66
CA VAL A 185 2.08 -50.51 22.65
C VAL A 185 0.64 -51.01 22.75
N THR A 186 0.19 -51.78 21.76
CA THR A 186 -1.13 -52.40 21.74
C THR A 186 -0.96 -53.91 21.84
N LEU A 187 -1.61 -54.53 22.84
CA LEU A 187 -1.67 -55.98 22.96
C LEU A 187 -2.89 -56.51 22.21
N VAL A 188 -2.68 -57.45 21.30
CA VAL A 188 -3.74 -58.03 20.46
C VAL A 188 -4.00 -59.47 20.88
N GLU A 189 -5.28 -59.83 21.08
CA GLU A 189 -5.69 -61.20 21.36
C GLU A 189 -5.25 -62.14 20.23
N GLY A 190 -4.48 -63.17 20.57
CA GLY A 190 -4.09 -64.26 19.68
C GLY A 190 -4.89 -65.53 19.94
N SER A 191 -4.33 -66.65 19.51
CA SER A 191 -4.94 -67.96 19.70
C SER A 191 -4.85 -68.46 21.15
N GLY A 192 -5.79 -69.34 21.53
CA GLY A 192 -5.75 -70.07 22.80
C GLY A 192 -6.54 -69.47 23.97
N PHE A 193 -7.21 -68.33 23.78
CA PHE A 193 -8.13 -67.74 24.76
C PHE A 193 -9.57 -68.27 24.56
N ALA A 194 -10.28 -68.52 25.65
CA ALA A 194 -11.73 -68.76 25.60
C ALA A 194 -12.50 -67.43 25.41
N GLU A 195 -13.74 -67.51 24.93
CA GLU A 195 -14.59 -66.33 24.73
C GLU A 195 -14.70 -65.47 26.00
N GLY A 196 -14.31 -64.20 25.91
CA GLY A 196 -14.31 -63.25 27.02
C GLY A 196 -13.19 -63.44 28.06
N GLU A 197 -12.28 -64.39 27.88
CA GLU A 197 -11.12 -64.62 28.75
C GLU A 197 -10.07 -63.50 28.63
N TRP A 198 -9.82 -63.05 27.40
CA TRP A 198 -8.85 -61.98 27.13
C TRP A 198 -9.15 -60.70 27.89
N ALA A 199 -10.42 -60.27 27.91
CA ALA A 199 -10.87 -59.07 28.60
C ALA A 199 -10.66 -59.13 30.14
N LYS A 200 -10.63 -60.34 30.72
CA LYS A 200 -10.46 -60.56 32.17
C LYS A 200 -9.00 -60.82 32.57
N THR A 201 -8.12 -61.05 31.60
CA THR A 201 -6.71 -61.36 31.86
C THR A 201 -5.98 -60.08 32.27
N GLU A 202 -5.29 -60.09 33.41
CA GLU A 202 -4.49 -58.94 33.85
C GLU A 202 -3.32 -58.71 32.90
N LYS A 203 -3.15 -57.45 32.48
CA LYS A 203 -2.15 -57.01 31.51
C LYS A 203 -1.54 -55.69 31.94
N THR A 204 -0.21 -55.62 31.89
CA THR A 204 0.58 -54.43 32.22
C THR A 204 1.79 -54.32 31.27
N VAL A 205 2.07 -53.13 30.77
CA VAL A 205 3.26 -52.81 29.96
C VAL A 205 4.04 -51.69 30.65
N LEU A 206 5.35 -51.81 30.74
CA LEU A 206 6.27 -50.76 31.21
C LEU A 206 7.31 -50.47 30.13
N VAL A 207 7.73 -49.21 29.98
CA VAL A 207 8.75 -48.80 28.98
C VAL A 207 10.10 -48.60 29.67
N ALA A 208 11.12 -49.33 29.25
CA ALA A 208 12.41 -49.43 29.94
C ALA A 208 13.55 -48.77 29.16
N ASN A 209 14.67 -48.53 29.86
CA ASN A 209 15.92 -47.98 29.31
C ASN A 209 15.77 -46.58 28.67
N LEU A 210 15.05 -45.70 29.35
CA LEU A 210 14.81 -44.33 28.91
C LEU A 210 15.70 -43.32 29.66
N VAL A 211 16.16 -42.31 28.94
CA VAL A 211 16.52 -40.98 29.46
C VAL A 211 15.22 -40.16 29.58
N ARG A 212 15.01 -39.49 30.72
CA ARG A 212 13.81 -38.67 30.98
C ARG A 212 14.07 -37.16 31.01
N GLU A 213 15.34 -36.76 31.16
CA GLU A 213 15.75 -35.35 31.20
C GLU A 213 16.11 -34.86 29.79
N ALA A 214 15.61 -33.68 29.44
CA ALA A 214 15.85 -33.05 28.16
C ALA A 214 16.18 -31.55 28.31
N ALA A 215 17.02 -31.05 27.40
CA ALA A 215 17.17 -29.62 27.11
C ALA A 215 16.43 -29.29 25.81
N ILE A 216 15.63 -28.23 25.85
CA ILE A 216 14.79 -27.80 24.73
C ILE A 216 15.23 -26.41 24.28
N ASN A 217 15.46 -26.25 22.98
CA ASN A 217 15.67 -24.94 22.38
C ASN A 217 14.31 -24.31 22.03
N LEU A 218 13.90 -23.28 22.76
CA LEU A 218 12.63 -22.57 22.57
C LEU A 218 12.61 -21.71 21.30
N ALA A 219 13.74 -21.48 20.63
CA ALA A 219 13.77 -20.76 19.35
C ALA A 219 13.38 -21.62 18.14
N ASP A 220 13.56 -22.96 18.22
CA ASP A 220 13.28 -23.89 17.11
C ASP A 220 12.54 -25.18 17.51
N GLY A 221 12.29 -25.39 18.80
CA GLY A 221 11.60 -26.55 19.36
C GLY A 221 12.45 -27.83 19.42
N THR A 222 13.76 -27.78 19.18
CA THR A 222 14.63 -28.96 19.19
C THR A 222 14.79 -29.52 20.60
N VAL A 223 14.64 -30.84 20.76
CA VAL A 223 14.76 -31.55 22.04
C VAL A 223 16.02 -32.40 22.05
N THR A 224 16.86 -32.22 23.07
CA THR A 224 18.12 -32.96 23.26
C THR A 224 18.12 -33.69 24.61
N PRO A 225 18.37 -35.01 24.67
CA PRO A 225 18.50 -35.73 25.94
C PRO A 225 19.76 -35.30 26.71
N THR A 226 19.63 -35.00 28.00
CA THR A 226 20.73 -34.46 28.84
C THR A 226 21.11 -35.32 30.05
N GLY A 227 20.29 -36.32 30.39
CA GLY A 227 20.50 -37.21 31.54
C GLY A 227 21.04 -38.62 31.21
N GLY A 228 21.18 -39.46 32.23
CA GLY A 228 21.54 -40.88 32.11
C GLY A 228 20.34 -41.81 31.95
N ILE A 229 20.57 -43.04 31.47
CA ILE A 229 19.52 -44.08 31.37
C ILE A 229 19.06 -44.47 32.78
N GLU A 230 17.75 -44.38 33.05
CA GLU A 230 17.19 -44.79 34.33
C GLU A 230 17.14 -46.31 34.52
N ARG A 231 17.33 -46.75 35.77
CA ARG A 231 17.25 -48.17 36.15
C ARG A 231 15.82 -48.71 36.25
N THR A 232 14.83 -47.82 36.40
CA THR A 232 13.42 -48.14 36.58
C THR A 232 12.63 -47.76 35.33
N ALA A 233 11.69 -48.60 34.92
CA ALA A 233 10.86 -48.37 33.74
C ALA A 233 9.76 -47.32 34.00
N THR A 234 9.38 -46.57 32.96
CA THR A 234 8.23 -45.65 32.95
C THR A 234 6.93 -46.45 32.93
N ILE A 235 5.97 -46.02 33.73
CA ILE A 235 4.61 -46.57 33.79
C ILE A 235 3.75 -45.79 32.80
N PRO A 236 3.31 -46.39 31.67
CA PRO A 236 2.54 -45.71 30.64
C PRO A 236 1.10 -45.44 31.07
N SER A 237 0.46 -44.45 30.44
CA SER A 237 -1.00 -44.33 30.45
C SER A 237 -1.64 -45.54 29.76
N LYS A 238 -2.79 -46.02 30.27
CA LYS A 238 -3.48 -47.21 29.78
C LYS A 238 -4.92 -46.89 29.39
N ASN A 239 -5.32 -47.28 28.18
CA ASN A 239 -6.71 -47.29 27.73
C ASN A 239 -7.03 -48.64 27.07
N GLY A 240 -7.85 -49.47 27.74
CA GLY A 240 -8.13 -50.83 27.28
C GLY A 240 -6.85 -51.69 27.21
N ASP A 241 -6.56 -52.22 26.02
CA ASP A 241 -5.36 -53.00 25.70
C ASP A 241 -4.27 -52.18 24.98
N GLU A 242 -4.31 -50.85 25.14
CA GLU A 242 -3.31 -49.91 24.63
C GLU A 242 -2.60 -49.17 25.76
N TRP A 243 -1.27 -49.08 25.65
CA TRP A 243 -0.40 -48.33 26.56
C TRP A 243 0.34 -47.25 25.78
N ARG A 244 0.32 -46.02 26.28
CA ARG A 244 1.06 -44.88 25.70
C ARG A 244 2.01 -44.28 26.72
N ALA A 245 3.26 -44.07 26.34
CA ALA A 245 4.22 -43.30 27.12
C ALA A 245 4.83 -42.19 26.27
N ILE A 246 4.84 -40.98 26.81
CA ILE A 246 5.68 -39.90 26.32
C ILE A 246 7.13 -40.20 26.69
N VAL A 247 8.05 -40.06 25.74
CA VAL A 247 9.47 -40.32 25.94
C VAL A 247 10.31 -39.22 25.30
N VAL A 248 11.45 -38.91 25.92
CA VAL A 248 12.43 -38.02 25.29
C VAL A 248 12.93 -38.70 24.00
N PRO A 249 13.00 -37.99 22.86
CA PRO A 249 13.56 -38.52 21.62
C PRO A 249 14.97 -39.06 21.85
N GLN A 250 15.16 -40.36 21.62
CA GLN A 250 16.41 -41.05 21.96
C GLN A 250 16.54 -42.37 21.19
N THR A 251 17.76 -42.89 21.12
CA THR A 251 18.07 -44.19 20.53
C THR A 251 18.40 -45.20 21.63
N VAL A 252 17.63 -46.28 21.69
CA VAL A 252 17.90 -47.45 22.53
C VAL A 252 18.73 -48.46 21.72
N GLN A 253 19.83 -48.95 22.30
CA GLN A 253 20.73 -49.89 21.62
C GLN A 253 20.07 -51.27 21.41
N GLY A 254 20.44 -51.94 20.32
CA GLY A 254 20.01 -53.31 20.03
C GLY A 254 20.38 -54.29 21.15
N GLY A 255 19.54 -55.29 21.38
CA GLY A 255 19.64 -56.26 22.48
C GLY A 255 19.15 -55.75 23.84
N THR A 256 18.77 -54.47 23.94
CA THR A 256 18.27 -53.87 25.19
C THR A 256 16.75 -54.01 25.29
N THR A 257 16.21 -54.14 26.52
CA THR A 257 14.76 -54.28 26.75
C THR A 257 14.04 -52.96 26.47
N LEU A 258 13.09 -52.96 25.54
CA LEU A 258 12.22 -51.81 25.27
C LEU A 258 11.00 -51.83 26.19
N PHE A 259 10.35 -53.00 26.31
CA PHE A 259 9.14 -53.15 27.13
C PHE A 259 9.24 -54.31 28.10
N SER A 260 8.78 -54.10 29.33
CA SER A 260 8.52 -55.16 30.30
C SER A 260 7.01 -55.40 30.34
N ILE A 261 6.57 -56.56 29.86
CA ILE A 261 5.16 -56.90 29.65
C ILE A 261 4.75 -58.01 30.62
N THR A 262 3.74 -57.78 31.44
CA THR A 262 3.20 -58.78 32.38
C THR A 262 1.81 -59.20 31.92
N ILE A 263 1.60 -60.51 31.76
CA ILE A 263 0.31 -61.09 31.33
C ILE A 263 -0.06 -62.21 32.30
N GLY A 264 -1.23 -62.10 32.93
CA GLY A 264 -1.68 -63.08 33.93
C GLY A 264 -0.69 -63.26 35.10
N GLY A 265 0.04 -62.19 35.47
CA GLY A 265 1.07 -62.21 36.51
C GLY A 265 2.46 -62.73 36.08
N ILE A 266 2.64 -63.14 34.82
CA ILE A 266 3.94 -63.64 34.31
C ILE A 266 4.67 -62.54 33.52
N PRO A 267 5.91 -62.18 33.88
CA PRO A 267 6.67 -61.12 33.21
C PRO A 267 7.42 -61.63 31.96
N TYR A 268 7.42 -60.80 30.93
CA TYR A 268 8.11 -60.98 29.65
C TYR A 268 8.93 -59.73 29.33
N LYS A 269 10.05 -59.91 28.63
CA LYS A 269 10.86 -58.80 28.11
C LYS A 269 10.73 -58.76 26.60
N PHE A 270 10.45 -57.58 26.07
CA PHE A 270 10.46 -57.31 24.64
C PHE A 270 11.75 -56.58 24.27
N THR A 271 12.55 -57.16 23.37
CA THR A 271 13.85 -56.64 22.90
C THR A 271 13.85 -56.64 21.37
N LYS A 272 14.55 -55.67 20.77
CA LYS A 272 14.89 -55.69 19.34
C LYS A 272 16.39 -55.92 19.18
N GLU A 273 16.80 -56.69 18.18
CA GLU A 273 18.23 -56.94 17.88
C GLU A 273 18.91 -55.69 17.31
N GLU A 274 18.16 -54.87 16.57
CA GLU A 274 18.62 -53.59 16.02
C GLU A 274 18.33 -52.44 16.99
N ALA A 275 19.13 -51.38 16.91
CA ALA A 275 18.89 -50.15 17.67
C ALA A 275 17.55 -49.51 17.24
N PHE A 276 16.80 -48.99 18.20
CA PHE A 276 15.50 -48.37 17.97
C PHE A 276 15.53 -46.89 18.37
N THR A 277 15.04 -46.01 17.49
CA THR A 277 14.99 -44.57 17.75
C THR A 277 13.55 -44.13 17.95
N TYR A 278 13.26 -43.55 19.11
CA TYR A 278 12.02 -42.81 19.35
C TYR A 278 12.10 -41.46 18.63
N VAL A 279 11.32 -41.30 17.57
CA VAL A 279 11.36 -40.10 16.70
C VAL A 279 10.54 -38.97 17.30
N ALA A 280 11.12 -37.77 17.39
CA ALA A 280 10.48 -36.55 17.88
C ALA A 280 9.20 -36.22 17.10
N GLY A 281 8.15 -35.83 17.82
CA GLY A 281 6.85 -35.44 17.27
C GLY A 281 6.09 -36.57 16.56
N LYS A 282 6.45 -37.84 16.79
CA LYS A 282 5.82 -39.00 16.14
C LYS A 282 5.36 -40.06 17.15
N MET A 283 4.33 -40.80 16.75
CA MET A 283 3.91 -42.01 17.43
C MET A 283 4.66 -43.23 16.91
N ASN A 284 5.33 -43.93 17.81
CA ASN A 284 6.06 -45.17 17.55
C ASN A 284 5.20 -46.33 18.01
N ASN A 285 4.52 -46.97 17.06
CA ASN A 285 3.46 -47.95 17.32
C ASN A 285 4.00 -49.38 17.27
N PHE A 286 3.60 -50.19 18.26
CA PHE A 286 3.94 -51.60 18.38
C PHE A 286 2.68 -52.41 18.65
N SER A 287 2.28 -53.26 17.71
CA SER A 287 1.20 -54.23 17.94
C SER A 287 1.81 -55.59 18.27
N ILE A 288 1.59 -56.06 19.49
CA ILE A 288 2.14 -57.33 19.98
C ILE A 288 0.98 -58.30 20.18
N ARG A 289 0.91 -59.34 19.34
CA ARG A 289 -0.05 -60.43 19.50
C ARG A 289 0.38 -61.34 20.65
N VAL A 290 -0.58 -61.71 21.48
CA VAL A 290 -0.38 -62.62 22.61
C VAL A 290 -1.11 -63.92 22.33
N ASP A 291 -0.37 -65.03 22.23
CA ASP A 291 -0.92 -66.38 22.05
C ASP A 291 -0.79 -67.17 23.37
N LYS A 292 -1.87 -67.76 23.87
CA LYS A 292 -1.88 -68.56 25.11
C LYS A 292 -1.46 -70.00 24.82
N LYS A 293 -0.45 -70.52 25.52
CA LYS A 293 -0.04 -71.94 25.41
C LYS A 293 -0.95 -72.81 26.29
N ALA A 294 -1.66 -73.74 25.66
CA ALA A 294 -2.73 -74.54 26.29
C ALA A 294 -2.29 -75.32 27.55
N ASP A 295 -1.01 -75.70 27.66
CA ASP A 295 -0.55 -76.68 28.67
C ASP A 295 0.29 -76.11 29.83
N THR A 296 0.65 -74.82 29.82
CA THR A 296 1.62 -74.26 30.79
C THR A 296 1.21 -72.96 31.47
N GLY A 297 0.10 -72.34 31.07
CA GLY A 297 -0.28 -70.99 31.54
C GLY A 297 0.66 -69.88 31.07
N GLN A 298 1.63 -70.18 30.19
CA GLN A 298 2.55 -69.22 29.60
C GLN A 298 2.00 -68.66 28.27
N TYR A 299 2.54 -67.51 27.87
CA TYR A 299 2.15 -66.79 26.67
C TYR A 299 3.32 -66.66 25.69
N THR A 300 3.02 -66.60 24.39
CA THR A 300 3.96 -66.23 23.33
C THR A 300 3.63 -64.83 22.88
N LEU A 301 4.61 -63.93 22.89
CA LEU A 301 4.45 -62.55 22.41
C LEU A 301 5.10 -62.44 21.02
N THR A 302 4.33 -61.97 20.04
CA THR A 302 4.78 -61.81 18.64
C THR A 302 4.53 -60.38 18.19
N LEU A 303 5.56 -59.65 17.76
CA LEU A 303 5.38 -58.36 17.08
C LEU A 303 4.71 -58.61 15.72
N ILE A 304 3.54 -58.03 15.50
CA ILE A 304 2.76 -58.19 14.26
C ILE A 304 2.68 -56.91 13.42
N SER A 305 2.96 -55.75 14.03
CA SER A 305 3.06 -54.48 13.32
C SER A 305 3.98 -53.52 14.06
N GLU A 306 4.79 -52.79 13.30
CA GLU A 306 5.60 -51.66 13.76
C GLU A 306 5.46 -50.52 12.75
N SER A 307 5.15 -49.32 13.23
CA SER A 307 5.03 -48.14 12.37
C SER A 307 5.36 -46.85 13.11
N ILE A 308 5.78 -45.84 12.33
CA ILE A 308 5.94 -44.47 12.80
C ILE A 308 4.89 -43.63 12.09
N THR A 309 3.95 -43.06 12.84
CA THR A 309 2.82 -42.28 12.29
C THR A 309 2.86 -40.84 12.79
N PRO A 310 2.15 -39.91 12.10
CA PRO A 310 1.80 -38.61 12.69
C PRO A 310 1.15 -38.79 14.07
N TRP A 311 1.27 -37.77 14.91
CA TRP A 311 0.67 -37.79 16.24
C TRP A 311 -0.85 -37.74 16.14
N GLU A 312 -1.50 -38.69 16.80
CA GLU A 312 -2.95 -38.75 16.96
C GLU A 312 -3.34 -38.19 18.31
N ASN A 313 -4.51 -37.58 18.39
CA ASN A 313 -4.99 -36.98 19.61
C ASN A 313 -4.99 -37.93 20.81
N ASP A 314 -4.57 -37.41 21.96
CA ASP A 314 -4.37 -38.22 23.14
C ASP A 314 -5.68 -38.71 23.76
N LEU A 315 -5.63 -39.93 24.28
CA LEU A 315 -6.82 -40.64 24.77
C LEU A 315 -7.18 -40.25 26.21
N VAL A 316 -6.27 -39.59 26.93
CA VAL A 316 -6.40 -39.20 28.35
C VAL A 316 -6.03 -37.73 28.47
N SER A 317 -6.92 -36.92 29.04
CA SER A 317 -6.85 -35.47 29.16
C SER A 317 -7.77 -35.05 30.31
N HIS A 318 -7.38 -34.07 31.14
CA HIS A 318 -8.26 -33.63 32.23
C HIS A 318 -9.52 -32.93 31.68
N ASP A 319 -10.69 -33.16 32.28
CA ASP A 319 -11.98 -32.49 31.96
C ASP A 319 -12.57 -32.60 30.53
N ALA A 320 -12.07 -33.52 29.71
CA ALA A 320 -12.42 -33.80 28.31
C ALA A 320 -13.90 -34.01 27.85
N ASN A 321 -14.90 -33.88 28.71
CA ASN A 321 -16.28 -34.34 28.43
C ASN A 321 -17.06 -33.47 27.43
N ALA A 322 -16.61 -32.25 27.11
CA ALA A 322 -17.41 -31.29 26.34
C ALA A 322 -17.39 -31.48 24.80
N ARG A 323 -16.49 -32.31 24.23
CA ARG A 323 -16.21 -32.31 22.76
C ARG A 323 -16.04 -33.66 22.08
N THR A 324 -16.68 -34.71 22.61
CA THR A 324 -16.70 -36.02 21.94
C THR A 324 -17.58 -36.02 20.70
N TYR A 325 -17.17 -36.71 19.65
CA TYR A 325 -18.07 -37.01 18.53
C TYR A 325 -19.20 -37.94 18.97
N VAL A 326 -20.41 -37.66 18.50
CA VAL A 326 -21.45 -38.68 18.38
C VAL A 326 -21.05 -39.57 17.21
N ILE A 327 -20.70 -40.83 17.48
CA ILE A 327 -20.27 -41.79 16.45
C ILE A 327 -21.51 -42.55 15.96
N ILE A 328 -21.81 -42.45 14.67
CA ILE A 328 -22.95 -43.12 14.05
C ILE A 328 -22.46 -43.97 12.88
N ASN A 329 -22.71 -45.26 12.97
CA ASN A 329 -22.56 -46.16 11.83
C ASN A 329 -23.86 -46.15 11.01
N SER A 330 -23.79 -45.82 9.72
CA SER A 330 -24.96 -45.70 8.85
C SER A 330 -24.86 -46.59 7.60
N THR A 331 -26.02 -46.80 6.97
CA THR A 331 -26.16 -47.27 5.59
C THR A 331 -26.68 -46.13 4.70
N ALA A 332 -26.44 -46.24 3.39
CA ALA A 332 -26.74 -45.17 2.43
C ALA A 332 -28.22 -44.74 2.47
N GLY A 333 -28.48 -43.45 2.69
CA GLY A 333 -29.80 -42.84 2.76
C GLY A 333 -30.49 -42.93 4.12
N HIS A 334 -29.85 -43.52 5.12
CA HIS A 334 -30.44 -43.83 6.43
C HIS A 334 -29.74 -43.17 7.62
N LEU A 335 -28.98 -42.08 7.41
CA LEU A 335 -28.26 -41.42 8.52
C LEU A 335 -29.21 -40.90 9.60
N LYS A 336 -30.35 -40.33 9.21
CA LYS A 336 -31.38 -39.86 10.15
C LYS A 336 -31.89 -41.00 11.03
N ASP A 337 -32.24 -42.13 10.40
CA ASP A 337 -32.74 -43.32 11.10
C ASP A 337 -31.68 -43.86 12.06
N SER A 338 -30.42 -43.87 11.63
CA SER A 338 -29.27 -44.34 12.43
C SER A 338 -29.01 -43.45 13.65
N ILE A 339 -29.12 -42.12 13.52
CA ILE A 339 -29.02 -41.18 14.65
C ILE A 339 -30.15 -41.41 15.66
N MET A 340 -31.38 -41.58 15.16
CA MET A 340 -32.54 -41.82 16.01
C MET A 340 -32.46 -43.18 16.73
N ALA A 341 -31.97 -44.23 16.06
CA ALA A 341 -31.74 -45.54 16.65
C ALA A 341 -30.67 -45.50 17.76
N ALA A 342 -29.73 -44.57 17.71
CA ALA A 342 -28.76 -44.30 18.77
C ALA A 342 -29.33 -43.46 19.93
N ASN A 343 -30.65 -43.21 19.97
CA ASN A 343 -31.35 -42.36 20.95
C ASN A 343 -30.76 -40.93 21.03
N LYS A 344 -30.41 -40.35 19.89
CA LYS A 344 -29.93 -38.97 19.78
C LYS A 344 -30.91 -38.10 19.00
N ASP A 345 -31.02 -36.83 19.37
CA ASP A 345 -31.76 -35.82 18.62
C ASP A 345 -30.84 -35.15 17.59
N TYR A 346 -31.07 -35.43 16.30
CA TYR A 346 -30.26 -34.90 15.20
C TYR A 346 -30.25 -33.37 15.11
N THR A 347 -31.24 -32.67 15.68
CA THR A 347 -31.26 -31.20 15.73
C THR A 347 -30.32 -30.64 16.79
N GLN A 348 -29.93 -31.45 17.78
CA GLN A 348 -29.04 -31.08 18.88
C GLN A 348 -27.61 -31.63 18.71
N VAL A 349 -27.39 -32.54 17.75
CA VAL A 349 -26.06 -33.08 17.45
C VAL A 349 -25.19 -31.97 16.85
N LYS A 350 -24.23 -31.49 17.64
CA LYS A 350 -23.21 -30.53 17.21
C LYS A 350 -22.02 -31.20 16.50
N ASN A 351 -21.74 -32.43 16.90
CA ASN A 351 -20.45 -33.07 16.72
C ASN A 351 -20.67 -34.49 16.21
N LEU A 352 -20.49 -34.74 14.91
CA LEU A 352 -20.82 -36.02 14.29
C LEU A 352 -19.60 -36.66 13.64
N LYS A 353 -19.33 -37.92 13.99
CA LYS A 353 -18.44 -38.82 13.24
C LYS A 353 -19.31 -39.90 12.60
N ILE A 354 -19.15 -40.11 11.31
CA ILE A 354 -19.89 -41.13 10.57
C ILE A 354 -18.94 -42.26 10.18
N THR A 355 -19.39 -43.50 10.36
CA THR A 355 -18.76 -44.69 9.80
C THR A 355 -19.75 -45.44 8.92
N GLY A 356 -19.25 -46.35 8.08
CA GLY A 356 -20.09 -47.11 7.15
C GLY A 356 -20.32 -46.38 5.84
N GLU A 357 -21.53 -46.46 5.29
CA GLU A 357 -21.86 -45.96 3.95
C GLU A 357 -22.95 -44.89 4.02
N ILE A 358 -22.75 -43.76 3.34
CA ILE A 358 -23.77 -42.70 3.18
C ILE A 358 -23.93 -42.33 1.70
N ASN A 359 -24.98 -41.61 1.33
CA ASN A 359 -25.12 -41.05 -0.01
C ASN A 359 -25.57 -39.58 0.05
N GLY A 360 -25.84 -38.96 -1.10
CA GLY A 360 -26.22 -37.56 -1.18
C GLY A 360 -27.49 -37.19 -0.43
N VAL A 361 -28.43 -38.11 -0.23
CA VAL A 361 -29.61 -37.86 0.62
C VAL A 361 -29.17 -37.55 2.05
N ASP A 362 -28.17 -38.26 2.56
CA ASP A 362 -27.62 -38.02 3.90
C ASP A 362 -26.87 -36.68 3.97
N PHE A 363 -26.12 -36.30 2.93
CA PHE A 363 -25.46 -34.99 2.83
C PHE A 363 -26.48 -33.84 2.91
N TYR A 364 -27.54 -33.89 2.10
CA TYR A 364 -28.59 -32.86 2.14
C TYR A 364 -29.37 -32.87 3.46
N PHE A 365 -29.58 -34.04 4.07
CA PHE A 365 -30.16 -34.12 5.42
C PHE A 365 -29.28 -33.41 6.46
N MET A 366 -27.96 -33.63 6.45
CA MET A 366 -27.04 -32.92 7.35
C MET A 366 -27.08 -31.40 7.10
N ARG A 367 -27.12 -30.97 5.84
CA ARG A 367 -27.22 -29.55 5.49
C ARG A 367 -28.52 -28.92 5.98
N ASP A 368 -29.66 -29.53 5.63
CA ASP A 368 -30.98 -28.90 5.75
C ASP A 368 -31.63 -29.13 7.12
N SER A 369 -31.35 -30.25 7.79
CA SER A 369 -32.06 -30.66 9.00
C SER A 369 -31.20 -30.64 10.28
N MET A 370 -29.88 -30.81 10.19
CA MET A 370 -29.01 -30.79 11.38
C MET A 370 -28.51 -29.38 11.68
N THR A 371 -29.40 -28.49 12.14
CA THR A 371 -29.12 -27.04 12.28
C THR A 371 -27.94 -26.73 13.21
N MET A 372 -27.74 -27.51 14.28
CA MET A 372 -26.66 -27.33 15.25
C MET A 372 -25.34 -28.00 14.86
N LEU A 373 -25.26 -28.72 13.72
CA LEU A 373 -24.05 -29.43 13.30
C LEU A 373 -22.91 -28.45 13.05
N GLN A 374 -21.89 -28.53 13.90
CA GLN A 374 -20.70 -27.69 13.92
C GLN A 374 -19.45 -28.43 13.45
N SER A 375 -19.39 -29.75 13.60
CA SER A 375 -18.19 -30.50 13.24
C SER A 375 -18.52 -31.87 12.72
N LEU A 376 -17.90 -32.20 11.59
CA LEU A 376 -18.19 -33.39 10.83
C LEU A 376 -16.91 -34.14 10.47
N ASN A 377 -16.83 -35.39 10.90
CA ASN A 377 -15.76 -36.30 10.52
C ASN A 377 -16.29 -37.42 9.62
N LEU A 378 -15.86 -37.41 8.36
CA LEU A 378 -16.23 -38.38 7.33
C LEU A 378 -15.07 -39.30 6.94
N LYS A 379 -13.95 -39.30 7.68
CA LYS A 379 -12.71 -39.97 7.27
C LYS A 379 -12.90 -41.42 6.80
N GLU A 380 -13.69 -42.19 7.56
CA GLU A 380 -13.95 -43.61 7.35
C GLU A 380 -15.18 -43.90 6.47
N VAL A 381 -15.83 -42.87 5.94
CA VAL A 381 -17.06 -42.99 5.17
C VAL A 381 -16.76 -43.51 3.76
N LYS A 382 -17.59 -44.46 3.31
CA LYS A 382 -17.76 -44.75 1.88
C LYS A 382 -18.97 -43.97 1.36
N ILE A 383 -18.82 -43.21 0.27
CA ILE A 383 -19.96 -42.52 -0.33
C ILE A 383 -20.55 -43.43 -1.41
N ALA A 384 -21.80 -43.87 -1.26
CA ALA A 384 -22.51 -44.63 -2.28
C ALA A 384 -22.99 -43.73 -3.43
N LYS A 385 -23.19 -44.36 -4.59
CA LYS A 385 -23.85 -43.74 -5.74
C LYS A 385 -25.15 -43.07 -5.31
N THR A 386 -25.34 -41.82 -5.72
CA THR A 386 -26.52 -41.01 -5.41
C THR A 386 -27.31 -40.73 -6.67
N ASP A 387 -28.59 -41.10 -6.69
CA ASP A 387 -29.54 -40.66 -7.71
C ASP A 387 -30.58 -39.75 -7.03
N ILE A 388 -30.60 -38.46 -7.38
CA ILE A 388 -31.49 -37.46 -6.76
C ILE A 388 -32.11 -36.51 -7.80
N MET A 389 -33.20 -35.84 -7.43
CA MET A 389 -33.81 -34.76 -8.20
C MET A 389 -33.47 -33.40 -7.57
N LEU A 390 -32.72 -32.54 -8.26
CA LEU A 390 -32.35 -31.20 -7.77
C LEU A 390 -33.20 -30.12 -8.43
N HIS A 391 -33.58 -29.11 -7.64
CA HIS A 391 -34.35 -27.95 -8.08
C HIS A 391 -33.40 -26.79 -8.43
N PHE A 392 -33.42 -26.30 -9.67
CA PHE A 392 -32.63 -25.14 -10.10
C PHE A 392 -33.55 -23.93 -10.31
N GLY A 393 -33.40 -22.89 -9.48
CA GLY A 393 -34.20 -21.67 -9.59
C GLY A 393 -35.71 -21.93 -9.49
N SER A 394 -36.51 -21.32 -10.37
CA SER A 394 -37.98 -21.50 -10.43
C SER A 394 -38.44 -22.60 -11.40
N GLY A 395 -37.54 -23.49 -11.85
CA GLY A 395 -37.82 -24.53 -12.86
C GLY A 395 -38.17 -25.92 -12.29
N ALA A 396 -38.46 -26.89 -13.16
CA ALA A 396 -38.75 -28.28 -12.76
C ALA A 396 -37.48 -29.02 -12.28
N CYS A 397 -37.61 -29.87 -11.27
CA CYS A 397 -36.51 -30.68 -10.76
C CYS A 397 -35.87 -31.54 -11.86
N GLN A 398 -34.53 -31.56 -11.90
CA GLN A 398 -33.76 -32.33 -12.86
C GLN A 398 -33.12 -33.55 -12.18
N PRO A 399 -33.13 -34.74 -12.82
CA PRO A 399 -32.43 -35.90 -12.31
C PRO A 399 -30.92 -35.68 -12.37
N ARG A 400 -30.22 -36.05 -11.30
CA ARG A 400 -28.77 -36.02 -11.23
C ARG A 400 -28.24 -37.28 -10.56
N THR A 401 -27.17 -37.80 -11.13
CA THR A 401 -26.48 -38.99 -10.66
C THR A 401 -25.05 -38.62 -10.29
N TYR A 402 -24.67 -38.91 -9.05
CA TYR A 402 -23.29 -38.83 -8.58
C TYR A 402 -22.76 -40.25 -8.38
N PRO A 403 -21.61 -40.61 -8.97
CA PRO A 403 -20.89 -41.85 -8.69
C PRO A 403 -20.55 -42.06 -7.21
N GLU A 404 -20.06 -43.26 -6.88
CA GLU A 404 -19.52 -43.53 -5.55
C GLU A 404 -18.27 -42.70 -5.27
N ASP A 405 -18.02 -42.41 -3.99
CA ASP A 405 -16.89 -41.63 -3.49
C ASP A 405 -16.83 -40.17 -4.04
N GLU A 406 -17.99 -39.59 -4.38
CA GLU A 406 -18.11 -38.16 -4.72
C GLU A 406 -19.00 -37.39 -3.74
N ILE A 407 -18.54 -36.23 -3.27
CA ILE A 407 -19.40 -35.31 -2.52
C ILE A 407 -20.32 -34.60 -3.53
N PRO A 408 -21.65 -34.65 -3.36
CA PRO A 408 -22.61 -34.05 -4.30
C PRO A 408 -22.54 -32.52 -4.40
N GLU A 409 -23.14 -31.97 -5.44
CA GLU A 409 -23.27 -30.51 -5.59
C GLU A 409 -24.01 -29.89 -4.41
N GLY A 410 -23.47 -28.79 -3.89
CA GLY A 410 -24.13 -28.05 -2.81
C GLY A 410 -24.36 -28.86 -1.54
N ALA A 411 -23.63 -29.98 -1.34
CA ALA A 411 -23.80 -30.91 -0.22
C ALA A 411 -23.91 -30.22 1.14
N PHE A 412 -23.16 -29.13 1.34
CA PHE A 412 -23.13 -28.27 2.51
C PHE A 412 -23.16 -26.78 2.15
N SER A 413 -23.60 -26.40 0.94
CA SER A 413 -23.65 -24.98 0.56
C SER A 413 -24.44 -24.16 1.59
N ARG A 414 -23.86 -23.02 1.99
CA ARG A 414 -24.37 -22.07 3.00
C ARG A 414 -24.57 -22.67 4.38
N LYS A 415 -23.91 -23.79 4.70
CA LYS A 415 -23.92 -24.39 6.05
C LYS A 415 -23.03 -23.58 7.00
N THR A 416 -23.47 -22.39 7.37
CA THR A 416 -22.73 -21.48 8.26
C THR A 416 -22.59 -22.01 9.69
N SER A 417 -23.35 -23.05 10.08
CA SER A 417 -23.12 -23.72 11.36
C SER A 417 -21.88 -24.61 11.36
N LEU A 418 -21.42 -25.10 10.20
CA LEU A 418 -20.27 -25.98 10.10
C LEU A 418 -18.96 -25.20 10.31
N LEU A 419 -18.20 -25.60 11.33
CA LEU A 419 -16.95 -24.99 11.76
C LEU A 419 -15.73 -25.83 11.40
N ARG A 420 -15.85 -27.16 11.40
CA ARG A 420 -14.77 -28.12 11.16
C ARG A 420 -15.22 -29.28 10.27
N LEU A 421 -14.33 -29.74 9.40
CA LEU A 421 -14.61 -30.78 8.41
C LEU A 421 -13.39 -31.70 8.25
N VAL A 422 -13.62 -33.01 8.30
CA VAL A 422 -12.67 -34.04 7.84
C VAL A 422 -13.29 -34.78 6.66
N LEU A 423 -12.62 -34.74 5.51
CA LEU A 423 -13.06 -35.38 4.27
C LEU A 423 -12.81 -36.91 4.29
N PRO A 424 -13.57 -37.71 3.51
CA PRO A 424 -13.37 -39.16 3.43
C PRO A 424 -12.05 -39.56 2.77
N ASP A 425 -11.34 -40.56 3.31
CA ASP A 425 -10.07 -41.05 2.76
C ASP A 425 -10.21 -41.69 1.35
N ARG A 426 -11.43 -42.07 0.95
CA ARG A 426 -11.73 -42.69 -0.35
C ARG A 426 -12.15 -41.71 -1.46
N LEU A 427 -12.32 -40.44 -1.10
CA LEU A 427 -12.93 -39.41 -1.95
C LEU A 427 -12.25 -39.27 -3.32
N LYS A 428 -13.05 -39.09 -4.37
CA LYS A 428 -12.62 -38.92 -5.76
C LYS A 428 -12.90 -37.52 -6.30
N ILE A 429 -14.09 -36.97 -6.04
CA ILE A 429 -14.49 -35.66 -6.56
C ILE A 429 -15.24 -34.87 -5.49
N ILE A 430 -14.94 -33.58 -5.43
CA ILE A 430 -15.74 -32.60 -4.68
C ILE A 430 -16.52 -31.78 -5.72
N ASN A 431 -17.83 -32.02 -5.82
CA ASN A 431 -18.65 -31.40 -6.87
C ASN A 431 -18.88 -29.90 -6.64
N VAL A 432 -19.49 -29.27 -7.65
CA VAL A 432 -19.76 -27.84 -7.71
C VAL A 432 -20.41 -27.34 -6.42
N GLY A 433 -19.91 -26.22 -5.89
CA GLY A 433 -20.53 -25.56 -4.74
C GLY A 433 -20.64 -26.39 -3.46
N ALA A 434 -19.95 -27.54 -3.33
CA ALA A 434 -20.17 -28.50 -2.25
C ALA A 434 -20.15 -27.87 -0.85
N PHE A 435 -19.24 -26.93 -0.60
CA PHE A 435 -19.08 -26.19 0.66
C PHE A 435 -19.16 -24.68 0.47
N GLU A 436 -19.70 -24.20 -0.65
CA GLU A 436 -19.77 -22.77 -0.95
C GLU A 436 -20.47 -22.00 0.19
N ASN A 437 -19.95 -20.83 0.56
CA ASN A 437 -20.48 -19.99 1.64
C ASN A 437 -20.54 -20.69 3.02
N CYS A 438 -19.72 -21.72 3.28
CA CYS A 438 -19.44 -22.21 4.63
C CYS A 438 -18.52 -21.21 5.37
N LYS A 439 -19.01 -19.99 5.59
CA LYS A 439 -18.23 -18.83 6.05
C LYS A 439 -17.53 -19.03 7.39
N ASN A 440 -18.02 -19.93 8.23
CA ASN A 440 -17.45 -20.20 9.55
C ASN A 440 -16.57 -21.46 9.58
N LEU A 441 -16.34 -22.11 8.43
CA LEU A 441 -15.42 -23.24 8.33
C LEU A 441 -13.98 -22.71 8.56
N THR A 442 -13.26 -23.33 9.49
CA THR A 442 -11.97 -22.83 10.00
C THR A 442 -10.89 -23.89 10.01
N GLY A 443 -9.63 -23.45 10.05
CA GLY A 443 -8.45 -24.31 10.12
C GLY A 443 -7.96 -24.76 8.74
N SER A 444 -7.10 -25.78 8.74
CA SER A 444 -6.50 -26.33 7.52
C SER A 444 -7.47 -27.20 6.75
N LEU A 445 -7.36 -27.17 5.42
CA LEU A 445 -8.09 -28.04 4.51
C LEU A 445 -7.13 -29.06 3.91
N VAL A 446 -7.34 -30.33 4.26
CA VAL A 446 -6.63 -31.45 3.65
C VAL A 446 -7.54 -32.12 2.63
N ILE A 447 -7.23 -31.93 1.35
CA ILE A 447 -7.89 -32.67 0.27
C ILE A 447 -7.22 -34.06 0.20
N PRO A 448 -7.96 -35.16 0.40
CA PRO A 448 -7.37 -36.49 0.59
C PRO A 448 -6.78 -37.06 -0.71
N GLU A 449 -5.75 -37.91 -0.56
CA GLU A 449 -5.16 -38.66 -1.68
C GLU A 449 -6.22 -39.54 -2.35
N GLY A 450 -6.25 -39.50 -3.69
CA GLY A 450 -7.29 -40.15 -4.49
C GLY A 450 -8.26 -39.17 -5.15
N VAL A 451 -8.37 -37.93 -4.65
CA VAL A 451 -9.16 -36.87 -5.29
C VAL A 451 -8.50 -36.45 -6.61
N THR A 452 -9.28 -36.41 -7.69
CA THR A 452 -8.82 -36.02 -9.03
C THR A 452 -9.38 -34.68 -9.50
N ASP A 453 -10.52 -34.24 -8.94
CA ASP A 453 -11.17 -32.97 -9.31
C ASP A 453 -11.79 -32.28 -8.09
N VAL A 454 -11.47 -30.99 -7.94
CA VAL A 454 -12.17 -30.05 -7.04
C VAL A 454 -12.92 -29.06 -7.93
N MET A 455 -14.23 -29.21 -8.05
CA MET A 455 -15.02 -28.48 -9.04
C MET A 455 -15.24 -27.00 -8.70
N ALA A 456 -15.79 -26.25 -9.65
CA ALA A 456 -16.11 -24.83 -9.50
C ALA A 456 -16.94 -24.54 -8.23
N GLY A 457 -16.55 -23.51 -7.46
CA GLY A 457 -17.22 -23.11 -6.22
C GLY A 457 -17.14 -24.10 -5.05
N ALA A 458 -16.42 -25.22 -5.15
CA ALA A 458 -16.41 -26.26 -4.12
C ALA A 458 -16.20 -25.71 -2.70
N PHE A 459 -15.35 -24.70 -2.53
CA PHE A 459 -15.09 -24.00 -1.26
C PHE A 459 -15.16 -22.47 -1.41
N ALA A 460 -15.85 -21.94 -2.42
CA ALA A 460 -15.95 -20.50 -2.61
C ALA A 460 -16.54 -19.80 -1.38
N ASN A 461 -15.97 -18.65 -1.01
CA ASN A 461 -16.39 -17.81 0.11
C ASN A 461 -16.29 -18.48 1.49
N CYS A 462 -15.40 -19.47 1.66
CA CYS A 462 -15.00 -20.04 2.95
C CYS A 462 -13.90 -19.19 3.61
N ASN A 463 -14.20 -17.91 3.84
CA ASN A 463 -13.21 -16.90 4.25
C ASN A 463 -12.57 -17.10 5.64
N SER A 464 -13.19 -17.89 6.53
CA SER A 464 -12.61 -18.22 7.84
C SER A 464 -11.61 -19.39 7.81
N MET A 465 -11.37 -20.02 6.65
CA MET A 465 -10.37 -21.08 6.48
C MET A 465 -8.96 -20.47 6.44
N THR A 466 -8.45 -20.09 7.61
CA THR A 466 -7.14 -19.44 7.77
C THR A 466 -5.99 -20.41 8.02
N GLY A 467 -6.16 -21.70 7.77
CA GLY A 467 -5.11 -22.70 7.93
C GLY A 467 -4.33 -22.94 6.64
N THR A 468 -3.70 -24.11 6.56
CA THR A 468 -2.99 -24.59 5.37
C THR A 468 -3.94 -25.24 4.37
N LEU A 469 -3.63 -25.15 3.08
CA LEU A 469 -4.28 -25.89 2.01
C LEU A 469 -3.34 -27.02 1.55
N SER A 470 -3.74 -28.28 1.76
CA SER A 470 -3.02 -29.46 1.29
C SER A 470 -3.74 -30.10 0.11
N LEU A 471 -3.11 -30.06 -1.07
CA LEU A 471 -3.62 -30.63 -2.32
C LEU A 471 -2.92 -31.97 -2.62
N PRO A 472 -3.66 -33.04 -3.00
CA PRO A 472 -3.09 -34.37 -3.16
C PRO A 472 -2.35 -34.53 -4.49
N THR A 473 -1.43 -35.49 -4.53
CA THR A 473 -0.64 -35.81 -5.74
C THR A 473 -1.49 -36.35 -6.90
N THR A 474 -2.68 -36.88 -6.61
CA THR A 474 -3.67 -37.36 -7.60
C THR A 474 -4.51 -36.26 -8.23
N LEU A 475 -4.39 -35.01 -7.78
CA LEU A 475 -5.22 -33.91 -8.28
C LEU A 475 -4.86 -33.56 -9.73
N GLU A 476 -5.88 -33.50 -10.59
CA GLU A 476 -5.73 -33.21 -12.01
C GLU A 476 -6.39 -31.89 -12.43
N ARG A 477 -7.49 -31.53 -11.76
CA ARG A 477 -8.33 -30.38 -12.12
C ARG A 477 -8.76 -29.58 -10.89
N ILE A 478 -8.71 -28.26 -11.01
CA ILE A 478 -9.17 -27.31 -9.99
C ILE A 478 -10.13 -26.33 -10.65
N GLY A 479 -11.32 -26.15 -10.08
CA GLY A 479 -12.33 -25.22 -10.56
C GLY A 479 -13.00 -25.64 -11.87
N ASN A 480 -13.02 -26.94 -12.18
CA ASN A 480 -13.69 -27.44 -13.38
C ASN A 480 -15.22 -27.39 -13.24
N GLY A 481 -15.93 -26.97 -14.29
CA GLY A 481 -17.39 -26.96 -14.37
C GLY A 481 -17.95 -25.63 -14.87
N TRP A 482 -18.63 -25.67 -16.02
CA TRP A 482 -19.40 -24.54 -16.57
C TRP A 482 -20.89 -24.86 -16.44
N GLU A 483 -21.45 -24.74 -15.24
CA GLU A 483 -22.90 -24.76 -15.12
C GLU A 483 -23.42 -23.37 -15.46
N LYS A 484 -24.41 -23.30 -16.36
CA LYS A 484 -25.07 -22.07 -16.84
C LYS A 484 -25.51 -21.10 -15.72
N TYR A 485 -25.58 -21.59 -14.48
CA TYR A 485 -26.13 -20.92 -13.31
C TYR A 485 -25.13 -20.74 -12.16
N TRP A 486 -23.86 -21.15 -12.32
CA TRP A 486 -22.87 -21.06 -11.24
C TRP A 486 -21.62 -20.31 -11.70
N TYR A 487 -21.29 -19.24 -11.00
CA TYR A 487 -20.07 -18.45 -11.18
C TYR A 487 -19.32 -18.47 -9.85
N GLY A 488 -18.14 -19.09 -9.84
CA GLY A 488 -17.23 -19.01 -8.70
C GLY A 488 -16.09 -20.01 -8.74
N GLY A 489 -14.92 -19.61 -8.27
CA GLY A 489 -13.71 -20.42 -8.25
C GLY A 489 -13.75 -21.52 -7.19
N ALA A 490 -12.98 -22.59 -7.36
CA ALA A 490 -12.92 -23.69 -6.39
C ALA A 490 -12.60 -23.21 -4.96
N PHE A 491 -11.70 -22.24 -4.82
CA PHE A 491 -11.23 -21.67 -3.55
C PHE A 491 -11.39 -20.16 -3.48
N GLU A 492 -12.25 -19.56 -4.32
CA GLU A 492 -12.45 -18.11 -4.36
C GLU A 492 -12.70 -17.52 -2.96
N SER A 493 -12.00 -16.46 -2.62
CA SER A 493 -12.09 -15.73 -1.34
C SER A 493 -11.88 -16.61 -0.09
N CYS A 494 -11.11 -17.70 -0.20
CA CYS A 494 -10.65 -18.46 0.96
C CYS A 494 -9.54 -17.70 1.71
N GLY A 495 -9.48 -17.90 3.03
CA GLY A 495 -8.56 -17.20 3.93
C GLY A 495 -7.20 -17.86 4.14
N PHE A 496 -6.80 -18.84 3.32
CA PHE A 496 -5.63 -19.70 3.58
C PHE A 496 -4.34 -18.88 3.76
N THR A 497 -3.58 -19.19 4.81
CA THR A 497 -2.30 -18.52 5.14
C THR A 497 -1.15 -19.53 5.02
N CYS A 498 -0.82 -19.94 3.80
CA CYS A 498 0.25 -20.90 3.54
C CYS A 498 0.92 -20.65 2.20
N GLU A 499 2.08 -21.29 1.99
CA GLU A 499 2.70 -21.37 0.68
C GLU A 499 1.77 -22.13 -0.29
N LEU A 500 1.51 -21.59 -1.48
CA LEU A 500 0.71 -22.27 -2.49
C LEU A 500 1.57 -23.27 -3.28
N THR A 501 1.43 -24.56 -2.98
CA THR A 501 2.06 -25.64 -3.75
C THR A 501 1.04 -26.37 -4.63
N LEU A 502 1.19 -26.26 -5.96
CA LEU A 502 0.35 -26.96 -6.93
C LEU A 502 0.93 -28.35 -7.27
N PRO A 503 0.12 -29.43 -7.22
CA PRO A 503 0.60 -30.76 -7.61
C PRO A 503 0.98 -30.87 -9.10
N ASN A 504 2.02 -31.65 -9.40
CA ASN A 504 2.55 -31.81 -10.77
C ASN A 504 1.58 -32.44 -11.79
N ASN A 505 0.52 -33.11 -11.34
CA ASN A 505 -0.47 -33.73 -12.22
C ASN A 505 -1.62 -32.79 -12.64
N VAL A 506 -1.69 -31.60 -12.05
CA VAL A 506 -2.72 -30.61 -12.41
C VAL A 506 -2.50 -30.12 -13.83
N TYR A 507 -3.48 -30.38 -14.71
CA TYR A 507 -3.46 -29.93 -16.10
C TYR A 507 -4.50 -28.84 -16.40
N TYR A 508 -5.42 -28.57 -15.46
CA TYR A 508 -6.52 -27.61 -15.59
C TYR A 508 -6.71 -26.77 -14.32
N ILE A 509 -6.70 -25.44 -14.47
CA ILE A 509 -7.11 -24.46 -13.46
C ILE A 509 -8.21 -23.58 -14.04
N GLY A 510 -9.38 -23.64 -13.42
CA GLY A 510 -10.64 -23.01 -13.85
C GLY A 510 -10.77 -21.54 -13.51
N GLU A 511 -11.87 -20.95 -13.96
CA GLU A 511 -12.14 -19.52 -13.82
C GLU A 511 -12.21 -19.13 -12.33
N THR A 512 -11.53 -18.04 -11.97
CA THR A 512 -11.49 -17.50 -10.59
C THR A 512 -11.01 -18.48 -9.51
N ALA A 513 -10.36 -19.60 -9.87
CA ALA A 513 -10.07 -20.73 -8.99
C ALA A 513 -9.50 -20.35 -7.61
N PHE A 514 -8.60 -19.38 -7.56
CA PHE A 514 -7.97 -18.82 -6.36
C PHE A 514 -8.22 -17.31 -6.21
N MET A 515 -9.19 -16.73 -6.92
CA MET A 515 -9.47 -15.30 -6.87
C MET A 515 -9.64 -14.83 -5.42
N SER A 516 -8.99 -13.72 -5.06
CA SER A 516 -9.01 -13.11 -3.73
C SER A 516 -8.54 -14.04 -2.59
N CYS A 517 -7.72 -15.05 -2.86
CA CYS A 517 -6.96 -15.79 -1.84
C CYS A 517 -5.76 -14.96 -1.35
N LYS A 518 -6.04 -13.82 -0.71
CA LYS A 518 -5.08 -12.74 -0.45
C LYS A 518 -3.86 -13.13 0.38
N TYR A 519 -3.94 -14.20 1.17
CA TYR A 519 -2.91 -14.62 2.12
C TYR A 519 -2.13 -15.87 1.69
N LEU A 520 -2.41 -16.42 0.51
CA LEU A 520 -1.53 -17.43 -0.10
C LEU A 520 -0.21 -16.75 -0.48
N TYR A 521 0.91 -17.29 -0.02
CA TYR A 521 2.23 -16.71 -0.22
C TYR A 521 3.20 -17.64 -0.96
N GLY A 522 4.41 -17.15 -1.22
CA GLY A 522 5.50 -17.91 -1.84
C GLY A 522 5.54 -17.81 -3.36
N ASP A 523 6.54 -18.49 -3.94
CA ASP A 523 6.80 -18.47 -5.38
C ASP A 523 5.79 -19.35 -6.12
N LEU A 524 4.93 -18.75 -6.96
CA LEU A 524 3.94 -19.50 -7.72
C LEU A 524 4.61 -20.34 -8.83
N ARG A 525 4.71 -21.65 -8.60
CA ARG A 525 5.17 -22.63 -9.59
C ARG A 525 3.99 -23.27 -10.30
N LEU A 526 3.77 -22.89 -11.55
CA LEU A 526 2.76 -23.52 -12.41
C LEU A 526 3.24 -24.92 -12.86
N PRO A 527 2.40 -25.97 -12.78
CA PRO A 527 2.77 -27.33 -13.19
C PRO A 527 3.12 -27.42 -14.69
N GLU A 528 4.14 -28.22 -15.04
CA GLU A 528 4.57 -28.39 -16.43
C GLU A 528 3.48 -28.99 -17.34
N LYS A 529 2.57 -29.80 -16.77
CA LYS A 529 1.45 -30.42 -17.49
C LYS A 529 0.25 -29.47 -17.69
N LEU A 530 0.32 -28.25 -17.18
CA LEU A 530 -0.78 -27.29 -17.27
C LEU A 530 -1.06 -26.91 -18.72
N THR A 531 -2.28 -27.22 -19.18
CA THR A 531 -2.75 -26.94 -20.55
C THR A 531 -3.93 -25.97 -20.56
N THR A 532 -4.57 -25.75 -19.42
CA THR A 532 -5.68 -24.82 -19.28
C THR A 532 -5.52 -23.99 -18.02
N LEU A 533 -5.50 -22.66 -18.19
CA LEU A 533 -5.50 -21.66 -17.13
C LEU A 533 -6.53 -20.59 -17.53
N GLN A 534 -7.62 -20.46 -16.78
CA GLN A 534 -8.78 -19.64 -17.16
C GLN A 534 -8.76 -18.22 -16.56
N ARG A 535 -9.75 -17.41 -16.98
CA ARG A 535 -9.97 -16.02 -16.55
C ARG A 535 -9.90 -15.87 -15.02
N GLY A 536 -9.16 -14.86 -14.55
CA GLY A 536 -9.11 -14.49 -13.13
C GLY A 536 -8.59 -15.56 -12.16
N ALA A 537 -7.94 -16.62 -12.65
CA ALA A 537 -7.57 -17.77 -11.82
C ALA A 537 -6.82 -17.41 -10.52
N PHE A 538 -5.98 -16.37 -10.55
CA PHE A 538 -5.20 -15.87 -9.40
C PHE A 538 -5.45 -14.38 -9.10
N ASP A 539 -6.53 -13.79 -9.61
CA ASP A 539 -6.86 -12.36 -9.42
C ASP A 539 -6.90 -11.99 -7.91
N GLY A 540 -6.11 -11.01 -7.47
CA GLY A 540 -6.06 -10.57 -6.08
C GLY A 540 -5.35 -11.53 -5.12
N CYS A 541 -4.43 -12.36 -5.60
CA CYS A 541 -3.49 -13.13 -4.78
C CYS A 541 -2.27 -12.29 -4.38
N ASN A 542 -2.51 -11.23 -3.61
CA ASN A 542 -1.53 -10.16 -3.36
C ASN A 542 -0.28 -10.59 -2.58
N SER A 543 -0.29 -11.74 -1.89
CA SER A 543 0.86 -12.22 -1.11
C SER A 543 1.76 -13.21 -1.86
N LEU A 544 1.42 -13.59 -3.10
CA LEU A 544 2.32 -14.38 -3.95
C LEU A 544 3.53 -13.54 -4.35
N THR A 545 4.72 -14.13 -4.33
CA THR A 545 6.00 -13.43 -4.57
C THR A 545 6.82 -14.13 -5.66
N GLY A 546 7.99 -13.59 -5.95
CA GLY A 546 8.99 -14.24 -6.79
C GLY A 546 8.75 -14.09 -8.30
N SER A 547 9.42 -14.95 -9.05
CA SER A 547 9.34 -15.00 -10.52
C SER A 547 8.20 -15.90 -10.99
N LEU A 548 7.65 -15.60 -12.17
CA LEU A 548 6.62 -16.41 -12.81
C LEU A 548 7.10 -16.92 -14.17
N GLU A 549 7.03 -18.23 -14.36
CA GLU A 549 7.25 -18.90 -15.65
C GLU A 549 5.94 -19.48 -16.17
N ILE A 550 5.53 -19.06 -17.38
CA ILE A 550 4.34 -19.61 -18.04
C ILE A 550 4.73 -20.92 -18.75
N PRO A 551 4.10 -22.07 -18.40
CA PRO A 551 4.48 -23.37 -18.95
C PRO A 551 4.06 -23.52 -20.42
N GLN A 552 4.79 -24.34 -21.19
CA GLN A 552 4.64 -24.47 -22.65
C GLN A 552 3.23 -24.88 -23.12
N GLY A 553 2.45 -25.54 -22.27
CA GLY A 553 1.07 -25.93 -22.57
C GLY A 553 0.08 -24.77 -22.61
N ILE A 554 0.44 -23.58 -22.12
CA ILE A 554 -0.43 -22.40 -22.05
C ILE A 554 -0.17 -21.49 -23.26
N THR A 555 -1.04 -21.58 -24.27
CA THR A 555 -0.97 -20.73 -25.48
C THR A 555 -1.74 -19.42 -25.34
N ASN A 556 -2.60 -19.30 -24.32
CA ASN A 556 -3.50 -18.17 -24.12
C ASN A 556 -3.53 -17.82 -22.63
N ILE A 557 -3.24 -16.57 -22.29
CA ILE A 557 -3.38 -16.03 -20.94
C ILE A 557 -4.66 -15.19 -20.94
N PHE A 558 -5.65 -15.57 -20.13
CA PHE A 558 -6.97 -14.94 -20.16
C PHE A 558 -6.99 -13.63 -19.33
N GLU A 559 -8.10 -12.91 -19.45
CA GLU A 559 -8.35 -11.67 -18.72
C GLU A 559 -8.21 -11.85 -17.20
N ASN A 560 -7.60 -10.87 -16.53
CA ASN A 560 -7.37 -10.80 -15.07
C ASN A 560 -6.59 -11.97 -14.46
N THR A 561 -6.01 -12.88 -15.24
CA THR A 561 -5.45 -14.15 -14.72
C THR A 561 -4.52 -13.98 -13.52
N PHE A 562 -3.64 -12.98 -13.54
CA PHE A 562 -2.67 -12.65 -12.49
C PHE A 562 -2.80 -11.20 -12.00
N LYS A 563 -3.97 -10.59 -12.18
CA LYS A 563 -4.20 -9.21 -11.75
C LYS A 563 -3.99 -9.07 -10.23
N ASP A 564 -3.40 -7.95 -9.81
CA ASP A 564 -3.14 -7.58 -8.41
C ASP A 564 -2.35 -8.66 -7.62
N CYS A 565 -1.55 -9.50 -8.29
CA CYS A 565 -0.63 -10.43 -7.64
C CYS A 565 0.66 -9.75 -7.18
N GLY A 566 1.19 -10.15 -6.02
CA GLY A 566 2.36 -9.52 -5.38
C GLY A 566 3.74 -9.85 -5.94
N PHE A 567 3.83 -10.38 -7.17
CA PHE A 567 5.09 -10.83 -7.76
C PHE A 567 6.15 -9.73 -7.77
N ASP A 568 7.40 -10.06 -7.44
CA ASP A 568 8.50 -9.10 -7.32
C ASP A 568 9.81 -9.56 -8.01
N GLY A 569 9.75 -10.70 -8.71
CA GLY A 569 10.81 -11.27 -9.55
C GLY A 569 10.63 -10.99 -11.04
N THR A 570 11.02 -11.93 -11.91
CA THR A 570 10.95 -11.80 -13.39
C THR A 570 9.78 -12.56 -14.00
N LEU A 571 9.25 -12.08 -15.13
CA LEU A 571 8.22 -12.77 -15.92
C LEU A 571 8.84 -13.47 -17.14
N THR A 572 8.63 -14.77 -17.29
CA THR A 572 9.07 -15.56 -18.46
C THR A 572 7.88 -15.98 -19.31
N LEU A 573 7.81 -15.44 -20.53
CA LEU A 573 6.80 -15.76 -21.54
C LEU A 573 7.45 -16.54 -22.70
N HIS A 574 6.88 -17.67 -23.09
CA HIS A 574 7.38 -18.45 -24.22
C HIS A 574 6.70 -18.07 -25.55
N ASN A 575 7.36 -18.34 -26.67
CA ASN A 575 6.90 -17.98 -28.02
C ASN A 575 5.66 -18.77 -28.52
N GLY A 576 5.18 -19.75 -27.74
CA GLY A 576 3.95 -20.47 -28.02
C GLY A 576 2.68 -19.70 -27.63
N ILE A 577 2.82 -18.62 -26.86
CA ILE A 577 1.71 -17.75 -26.47
C ILE A 577 1.25 -16.92 -27.68
N THR A 578 -0.05 -16.97 -27.94
CA THR A 578 -0.71 -16.30 -29.08
C THR A 578 -1.63 -15.15 -28.66
N ALA A 579 -2.08 -15.13 -27.40
CA ALA A 579 -2.95 -14.08 -26.88
C ALA A 579 -2.74 -13.85 -25.37
N ILE A 580 -2.78 -12.59 -24.96
CA ILE A 580 -2.80 -12.13 -23.57
C ILE A 580 -4.00 -11.20 -23.40
N GLY A 581 -4.94 -11.59 -22.53
CA GLY A 581 -6.21 -10.89 -22.31
C GLY A 581 -6.07 -9.63 -21.45
N ASN A 582 -7.16 -8.86 -21.37
CA ASN A 582 -7.20 -7.60 -20.63
C ASN A 582 -6.75 -7.77 -19.16
N ASN A 583 -5.99 -6.79 -18.65
CA ASN A 583 -5.50 -6.72 -17.27
C ASN A 583 -4.76 -7.99 -16.77
N ALA A 584 -4.29 -8.87 -17.66
CA ALA A 584 -3.76 -10.19 -17.27
C ALA A 584 -2.64 -10.11 -16.21
N PHE A 585 -1.82 -9.06 -16.25
CA PHE A 585 -0.73 -8.79 -15.30
C PHE A 585 -0.84 -7.37 -14.70
N GLN A 586 -2.04 -6.79 -14.67
CA GLN A 586 -2.25 -5.46 -14.09
C GLN A 586 -1.83 -5.45 -12.61
N ASN A 587 -1.11 -4.40 -12.20
CA ASN A 587 -0.59 -4.15 -10.86
C ASN A 587 0.23 -5.33 -10.30
N THR A 588 1.00 -5.99 -11.17
CA THR A 588 2.00 -6.99 -10.75
C THR A 588 3.38 -6.33 -10.68
N HIS A 589 4.16 -6.52 -9.62
CA HIS A 589 5.43 -5.79 -9.43
C HIS A 589 6.65 -6.49 -10.06
N PHE A 590 6.46 -7.14 -11.22
CA PHE A 590 7.56 -7.79 -11.94
C PHE A 590 8.67 -6.79 -12.30
N LYS A 591 9.92 -7.25 -12.20
CA LYS A 591 11.16 -6.50 -12.45
C LYS A 591 11.93 -7.10 -13.63
N GLY A 592 12.91 -6.34 -14.11
CA GLY A 592 13.80 -6.78 -15.20
C GLY A 592 13.23 -6.48 -16.59
N GLU A 593 13.83 -7.06 -17.62
CA GLU A 593 13.40 -6.85 -19.01
C GLU A 593 12.14 -7.64 -19.35
N LEU A 594 11.23 -7.02 -20.12
CA LEU A 594 10.05 -7.68 -20.65
C LEU A 594 10.31 -8.23 -22.06
N SER A 595 10.34 -9.56 -22.17
CA SER A 595 10.40 -10.25 -23.47
C SER A 595 9.01 -10.70 -23.92
N LEU A 596 8.46 -10.02 -24.93
CA LEU A 596 7.14 -10.34 -25.49
C LEU A 596 7.19 -11.53 -26.46
N PRO A 597 6.18 -12.42 -26.47
CA PRO A 597 6.08 -13.50 -27.46
C PRO A 597 6.01 -12.97 -28.89
N LYS A 598 6.79 -13.57 -29.79
CA LYS A 598 6.94 -13.11 -31.19
C LYS A 598 5.67 -13.16 -32.05
N ASN A 599 4.68 -13.98 -31.66
CA ASN A 599 3.47 -14.26 -32.44
C ASN A 599 2.25 -13.45 -31.98
N LEU A 600 2.43 -12.50 -31.06
CA LEU A 600 1.32 -11.62 -30.64
C LEU A 600 0.89 -10.70 -31.78
N VAL A 601 -0.43 -10.66 -32.03
CA VAL A 601 -1.06 -9.77 -33.03
C VAL A 601 -1.60 -8.50 -32.39
N THR A 602 -2.02 -8.60 -31.12
CA THR A 602 -2.59 -7.48 -30.35
C THR A 602 -2.06 -7.55 -28.92
N LEU A 603 -1.78 -6.39 -28.34
CA LEU A 603 -1.66 -6.22 -26.90
C LEU A 603 -2.95 -5.57 -26.39
N SER A 604 -3.68 -6.28 -25.54
CA SER A 604 -4.99 -5.85 -25.05
C SER A 604 -4.88 -4.79 -23.93
N ASP A 605 -6.01 -4.30 -23.43
CA ASP A 605 -6.03 -3.19 -22.47
C ASP A 605 -5.42 -3.58 -21.11
N ASN A 606 -4.65 -2.65 -20.52
CA ASN A 606 -4.01 -2.73 -19.20
C ASN A 606 -3.15 -3.98 -18.93
N VAL A 607 -2.71 -4.71 -19.97
CA VAL A 607 -2.04 -6.02 -19.79
C VAL A 607 -0.88 -5.96 -18.80
N PHE A 608 -0.02 -4.94 -18.91
CA PHE A 608 1.15 -4.72 -18.05
C PHE A 608 1.07 -3.36 -17.30
N ASN A 609 -0.14 -2.87 -17.06
CA ASN A 609 -0.36 -1.63 -16.30
C ASN A 609 0.15 -1.79 -14.87
N GLY A 610 0.87 -0.81 -14.33
CA GLY A 610 1.32 -0.79 -12.93
C GLY A 610 2.42 -1.81 -12.61
N CYS A 611 3.15 -2.28 -13.63
CA CYS A 611 4.32 -3.14 -13.45
C CYS A 611 5.62 -2.34 -13.25
N ASP A 612 6.71 -3.01 -12.86
CA ASP A 612 8.04 -2.40 -12.63
C ASP A 612 9.08 -2.86 -13.68
N PHE A 613 8.64 -3.09 -14.93
CA PHE A 613 9.53 -3.53 -15.99
C PHE A 613 10.56 -2.45 -16.34
N SER A 614 11.77 -2.90 -16.67
CA SER A 614 12.95 -2.08 -16.95
C SER A 614 13.63 -2.47 -18.25
N GLY A 615 14.61 -1.69 -18.69
CA GLY A 615 15.35 -1.96 -19.92
C GLY A 615 14.57 -1.55 -21.18
N VAL A 616 15.05 -2.01 -22.33
CA VAL A 616 14.51 -1.61 -23.63
C VAL A 616 13.32 -2.49 -24.01
N LEU A 617 12.16 -1.88 -24.21
CA LEU A 617 10.96 -2.58 -24.69
C LEU A 617 11.08 -2.92 -26.17
N LYS A 618 11.05 -4.21 -26.50
CA LYS A 618 11.02 -4.71 -27.88
C LYS A 618 9.62 -5.19 -28.24
N LEU A 619 8.95 -4.47 -29.13
CA LEU A 619 7.63 -4.84 -29.63
C LEU A 619 7.73 -5.95 -30.69
N PRO A 620 6.83 -6.95 -30.68
CA PRO A 620 6.77 -7.96 -31.75
C PRO A 620 6.45 -7.32 -33.11
N THR A 621 7.11 -7.77 -34.17
CA THR A 621 6.97 -7.18 -35.51
C THR A 621 5.58 -7.35 -36.13
N GLY A 622 4.77 -8.30 -35.65
CA GLY A 622 3.44 -8.60 -36.17
C GLY A 622 2.30 -7.89 -35.44
N ILE A 623 2.60 -6.98 -34.50
CA ILE A 623 1.57 -6.32 -33.69
C ILE A 623 0.83 -5.24 -34.51
N ALA A 624 -0.50 -5.34 -34.56
CA ALA A 624 -1.35 -4.41 -35.31
C ALA A 624 -1.96 -3.29 -34.43
N SER A 625 -2.06 -3.53 -33.12
CA SER A 625 -2.64 -2.57 -32.15
C SER A 625 -2.09 -2.75 -30.74
N ILE A 626 -1.96 -1.63 -30.01
CA ILE A 626 -1.66 -1.57 -28.58
C ILE A 626 -2.89 -0.99 -27.87
N GLY A 627 -3.43 -1.71 -26.89
CA GLY A 627 -4.61 -1.34 -26.12
C GLY A 627 -4.36 -0.21 -25.11
N ASP A 628 -5.45 0.24 -24.49
CA ASP A 628 -5.46 1.35 -23.54
C ASP A 628 -4.66 0.98 -22.27
N ASN A 629 -3.80 1.87 -21.81
CA ASN A 629 -2.90 1.73 -20.64
C ASN A 629 -2.03 0.45 -20.60
N THR A 630 -1.76 -0.18 -21.75
CA THR A 630 -1.04 -1.47 -21.83
C THR A 630 0.24 -1.52 -21.00
N PHE A 631 1.07 -0.47 -21.04
CA PHE A 631 2.34 -0.34 -20.33
C PHE A 631 2.35 0.81 -19.32
N ALA A 632 1.19 1.36 -18.97
CA ALA A 632 1.11 2.51 -18.06
C ALA A 632 1.79 2.19 -16.70
N GLY A 633 2.49 3.15 -16.11
CA GLY A 633 3.15 3.02 -14.81
C GLY A 633 4.51 2.32 -14.84
N ASN A 634 4.98 1.81 -15.98
CA ASN A 634 6.31 1.18 -16.10
C ASN A 634 7.41 2.24 -16.23
N TRP A 635 7.67 2.95 -15.14
CA TRP A 635 8.55 4.11 -15.10
C TRP A 635 10.03 3.82 -15.42
N ARG A 636 10.46 2.55 -15.41
CA ARG A 636 11.85 2.09 -15.65
C ARG A 636 12.11 1.60 -17.08
N LEU A 637 11.08 1.51 -17.94
CA LEU A 637 11.28 1.25 -19.36
C LEU A 637 12.09 2.40 -19.96
N MET A 638 13.20 2.07 -20.62
CA MET A 638 14.20 3.04 -21.07
C MET A 638 14.61 2.83 -22.52
N GLY A 639 15.41 3.77 -23.04
CA GLY A 639 15.90 3.74 -24.41
C GLY A 639 14.84 4.11 -25.44
N VAL A 640 15.07 3.71 -26.68
CA VAL A 640 14.20 4.03 -27.82
C VAL A 640 13.18 2.93 -28.05
N VAL A 641 11.90 3.30 -28.11
CA VAL A 641 10.81 2.39 -28.50
C VAL A 641 10.58 2.49 -30.00
N GLU A 642 10.88 1.41 -30.70
CA GLU A 642 10.60 1.26 -32.13
C GLU A 642 9.21 0.64 -32.35
N PHE A 643 8.32 1.41 -32.95
CA PHE A 643 6.99 0.94 -33.32
C PHE A 643 7.07 0.22 -34.68
N PRO A 644 6.65 -1.06 -34.76
CA PRO A 644 6.85 -1.87 -35.96
C PRO A 644 5.94 -1.45 -37.12
N ASP A 645 6.33 -1.87 -38.33
CA ASP A 645 5.52 -1.69 -39.52
C ASP A 645 4.21 -2.49 -39.42
N GLY A 646 3.09 -1.86 -39.78
CA GLY A 646 1.75 -2.46 -39.69
C GLY A 646 1.00 -2.15 -38.38
N LEU A 647 1.66 -1.56 -37.37
CA LEU A 647 0.97 -1.02 -36.20
C LEU A 647 0.18 0.23 -36.61
N GLN A 648 -1.13 0.23 -36.34
CA GLN A 648 -2.03 1.33 -36.74
C GLN A 648 -2.42 2.25 -35.58
N THR A 649 -2.59 1.71 -34.37
CA THR A 649 -3.16 2.45 -33.23
C THR A 649 -2.38 2.21 -31.95
N ILE A 650 -2.09 3.32 -31.24
CA ILE A 650 -1.58 3.34 -29.87
C ILE A 650 -2.70 3.80 -28.94
N GLY A 651 -3.10 2.93 -28.02
CA GLY A 651 -4.21 3.11 -27.08
C GLY A 651 -4.07 4.31 -26.14
N ALA A 652 -5.19 4.72 -25.55
CA ALA A 652 -5.24 5.82 -24.60
C ALA A 652 -4.42 5.45 -23.36
N GLY A 653 -3.52 6.33 -22.94
CA GLY A 653 -2.64 6.05 -21.79
C GLY A 653 -1.64 4.91 -21.97
N ALA A 654 -1.46 4.35 -23.18
CA ALA A 654 -0.70 3.11 -23.41
C ALA A 654 0.68 3.07 -22.74
N PHE A 655 1.39 4.19 -22.69
CA PHE A 655 2.70 4.38 -22.06
C PHE A 655 2.66 5.48 -20.97
N ASN A 656 1.50 5.77 -20.40
CA ASN A 656 1.36 6.81 -19.36
C ASN A 656 2.33 6.54 -18.20
N GLU A 657 3.05 7.57 -17.74
CA GLU A 657 4.08 7.50 -16.71
C GLU A 657 5.27 6.57 -16.99
N CYS A 658 5.55 6.24 -18.25
CA CYS A 658 6.82 5.61 -18.65
C CYS A 658 7.96 6.64 -18.68
N ARG A 659 8.33 7.12 -17.49
CA ARG A 659 9.19 8.31 -17.27
C ARG A 659 10.61 8.19 -17.81
N SER A 660 11.12 6.98 -18.04
CA SER A 660 12.52 6.75 -18.48
C SER A 660 12.67 6.45 -19.98
N ILE A 661 11.59 6.39 -20.78
CA ILE A 661 11.69 6.20 -22.23
C ILE A 661 12.40 7.41 -22.83
N GLU A 662 13.45 7.18 -23.62
CA GLU A 662 14.35 8.23 -24.12
C GLU A 662 13.96 8.71 -25.52
N GLY A 663 13.38 7.82 -26.34
CA GLY A 663 12.95 8.20 -27.68
C GLY A 663 11.89 7.29 -28.29
N LEU A 664 11.22 7.79 -29.33
CA LEU A 664 10.16 7.09 -30.05
C LEU A 664 10.46 7.08 -31.55
N VAL A 665 10.29 5.94 -32.19
CA VAL A 665 10.36 5.82 -33.66
C VAL A 665 9.03 5.30 -34.17
N PHE A 666 8.22 6.18 -34.76
CA PHE A 666 6.94 5.85 -35.37
C PHE A 666 7.12 5.39 -36.82
N SER A 667 6.59 4.21 -37.16
CA SER A 667 6.54 3.70 -38.53
C SER A 667 5.54 4.47 -39.40
N GLU A 668 5.58 4.24 -40.71
CA GLU A 668 4.69 4.91 -41.67
C GLU A 668 3.21 4.52 -41.52
N SER A 669 2.92 3.41 -40.85
CA SER A 669 1.56 2.86 -40.71
C SER A 669 0.76 3.42 -39.54
N ILE A 670 1.37 4.22 -38.67
CA ILE A 670 0.68 4.75 -37.48
C ILE A 670 -0.40 5.74 -37.92
N GLU A 671 -1.66 5.39 -37.66
CA GLU A 671 -2.82 6.21 -38.01
C GLU A 671 -3.30 7.06 -36.82
N SER A 672 -3.24 6.53 -35.59
CA SER A 672 -3.75 7.21 -34.40
C SER A 672 -2.92 7.00 -33.14
N ILE A 673 -2.67 8.10 -32.44
CA ILE A 673 -2.10 8.15 -31.09
C ILE A 673 -3.18 8.71 -30.16
N ARG A 674 -3.76 7.85 -29.32
CA ARG A 674 -4.93 8.21 -28.51
C ARG A 674 -4.57 9.06 -27.28
N SER A 675 -5.60 9.54 -26.58
CA SER A 675 -5.45 10.51 -25.49
C SER A 675 -4.50 9.99 -24.41
N ASN A 676 -3.61 10.84 -23.93
CA ASN A 676 -2.63 10.53 -22.88
C ASN A 676 -1.67 9.35 -23.19
N ALA A 677 -1.55 8.89 -24.44
CA ALA A 677 -0.73 7.72 -24.80
C ALA A 677 0.69 7.74 -24.22
N PHE A 678 1.35 8.89 -24.20
CA PHE A 678 2.68 9.13 -23.62
C PHE A 678 2.65 10.24 -22.55
N ASN A 679 1.54 10.32 -21.80
CA ASN A 679 1.41 11.29 -20.71
C ASN A 679 2.49 11.04 -19.63
N ASN A 680 3.11 12.10 -19.11
CA ASN A 680 4.18 12.05 -18.10
C ASN A 680 5.41 11.18 -18.49
N CYS A 681 5.68 11.02 -19.79
CA CYS A 681 6.92 10.41 -20.28
C CYS A 681 8.07 11.43 -20.34
N PHE A 682 8.53 11.88 -19.17
CA PHE A 682 9.49 12.99 -19.05
C PHE A 682 10.86 12.74 -19.70
N GLY A 683 11.25 11.47 -19.88
CA GLY A 683 12.52 11.07 -20.48
C GLY A 683 12.59 11.26 -22.00
N ILE A 684 11.46 11.44 -22.69
CA ILE A 684 11.44 11.49 -24.15
C ILE A 684 12.17 12.74 -24.63
N GLY A 685 13.31 12.53 -25.28
CA GLY A 685 14.18 13.55 -25.86
C GLY A 685 14.39 13.39 -27.38
N SER A 686 13.74 12.42 -28.01
CA SER A 686 13.77 12.22 -29.47
C SER A 686 12.48 11.59 -29.96
N ILE A 687 11.93 12.12 -31.05
CA ILE A 687 10.82 11.50 -31.78
C ILE A 687 11.14 11.56 -33.26
N VAL A 688 11.11 10.39 -33.91
CA VAL A 688 11.27 10.23 -35.35
C VAL A 688 9.98 9.65 -35.92
N CYS A 689 9.34 10.39 -36.83
CA CYS A 689 8.19 9.93 -37.59
C CYS A 689 8.64 9.57 -39.01
N LYS A 690 8.42 8.33 -39.44
CA LYS A 690 8.74 7.90 -40.82
C LYS A 690 7.60 8.23 -41.81
N GLY A 691 6.38 8.40 -41.32
CA GLY A 691 5.20 8.63 -42.15
C GLY A 691 5.17 10.02 -42.81
N THR A 692 4.85 10.07 -44.10
CA THR A 692 4.65 11.34 -44.84
C THR A 692 3.30 12.01 -44.52
N LEU A 693 2.36 11.26 -43.93
CA LEU A 693 1.11 11.77 -43.39
C LEU A 693 1.17 11.74 -41.86
N PRO A 694 0.87 12.85 -41.16
CA PRO A 694 0.88 12.87 -39.71
C PRO A 694 -0.24 12.01 -39.13
N ALA A 695 0.09 11.17 -38.14
CA ALA A 695 -0.90 10.41 -37.38
C ALA A 695 -1.86 11.35 -36.63
N ASN A 696 -3.10 10.91 -36.40
CA ASN A 696 -4.06 11.68 -35.61
C ASN A 696 -3.70 11.60 -34.10
N VAL A 697 -3.26 12.72 -33.54
CA VAL A 697 -2.89 12.86 -32.12
C VAL A 697 -4.07 13.41 -31.33
N LEU A 698 -4.55 12.63 -30.35
CA LEU A 698 -5.63 13.06 -29.47
C LEU A 698 -5.11 13.81 -28.23
N SER A 699 -6.04 14.49 -27.53
CA SER A 699 -5.73 15.39 -26.41
C SER A 699 -4.82 14.74 -25.36
N GLY A 700 -3.75 15.46 -25.00
CA GLY A 700 -2.83 15.07 -23.93
C GLY A 700 -1.89 13.91 -24.27
N ALA A 701 -1.89 13.39 -25.51
CA ALA A 701 -1.05 12.26 -25.92
C ALA A 701 0.43 12.41 -25.54
N PHE A 702 0.98 13.64 -25.59
CA PHE A 702 2.36 13.95 -25.23
C PHE A 702 2.46 14.95 -24.07
N ASN A 703 1.48 14.97 -23.15
CA ASN A 703 1.61 15.77 -21.93
C ASN A 703 2.80 15.27 -21.10
N GLY A 704 3.60 16.16 -20.51
CA GLY A 704 4.83 15.77 -19.81
C GLY A 704 6.03 15.51 -20.73
N VAL A 705 5.86 15.43 -22.05
CA VAL A 705 7.00 15.40 -22.99
C VAL A 705 7.50 16.82 -23.22
N ALA A 706 8.81 17.03 -23.15
CA ALA A 706 9.42 18.34 -23.32
C ALA A 706 9.52 18.72 -24.81
N LYS A 707 8.37 19.09 -25.40
CA LYS A 707 8.20 19.34 -26.85
C LYS A 707 9.09 20.45 -27.43
N ASP A 708 9.70 21.26 -26.57
CA ASP A 708 10.64 22.32 -26.92
C ASP A 708 12.12 21.90 -26.82
N ASN A 709 12.41 20.78 -26.15
CA ASN A 709 13.79 20.36 -25.84
C ASN A 709 14.47 19.58 -26.95
N PHE A 710 13.73 19.06 -27.93
CA PHE A 710 14.30 18.39 -29.11
C PHE A 710 13.55 18.74 -30.40
N THR A 711 14.08 18.27 -31.52
CA THR A 711 13.47 18.41 -32.85
C THR A 711 12.67 17.15 -33.16
N LEU A 712 11.40 17.32 -33.52
CA LEU A 712 10.59 16.27 -34.13
C LEU A 712 11.08 16.06 -35.56
N GLU A 713 11.65 14.89 -35.83
CA GLU A 713 12.14 14.50 -37.15
C GLU A 713 11.00 13.89 -37.97
N VAL A 714 10.78 14.43 -39.16
CA VAL A 714 9.73 14.00 -40.10
C VAL A 714 10.30 13.95 -41.52
N PRO A 715 9.69 13.26 -42.50
CA PRO A 715 10.18 13.32 -43.87
C PRO A 715 10.14 14.76 -44.40
N GLU A 716 11.18 15.19 -45.11
CA GLU A 716 11.28 16.54 -45.70
C GLU A 716 9.99 17.02 -46.41
N PRO A 717 9.34 16.24 -47.30
CA PRO A 717 8.11 16.68 -47.96
C PRO A 717 6.89 16.82 -47.02
N ALA A 718 6.98 16.34 -45.78
CA ALA A 718 5.90 16.31 -44.81
C ALA A 718 5.97 17.43 -43.75
N ILE A 719 7.08 18.20 -43.68
CA ILE A 719 7.29 19.23 -42.65
C ILE A 719 6.07 20.15 -42.48
N GLN A 720 5.54 20.70 -43.59
CA GLN A 720 4.38 21.61 -43.54
C GLN A 720 3.11 20.92 -43.03
N GLN A 721 2.93 19.63 -43.31
CA GLN A 721 1.75 18.87 -42.86
C GLN A 721 1.81 18.63 -41.35
N TYR A 722 2.98 18.28 -40.81
CA TYR A 722 3.18 18.13 -39.37
C TYR A 722 3.07 19.47 -38.62
N GLN A 723 3.60 20.56 -39.18
CA GLN A 723 3.43 21.91 -38.62
C GLN A 723 1.96 22.37 -38.56
N ALA A 724 1.10 21.86 -39.45
CA ALA A 724 -0.32 22.18 -39.47
C ALA A 724 -1.19 21.20 -38.64
N ALA A 725 -0.70 19.98 -38.39
CA ALA A 725 -1.49 18.92 -37.75
C ALA A 725 -1.61 19.14 -36.23
N SER A 726 -2.83 19.01 -35.70
CA SER A 726 -3.10 19.15 -34.27
C SER A 726 -2.30 18.14 -33.45
N GLY A 727 -1.73 18.59 -32.32
CA GLY A 727 -0.88 17.79 -31.44
C GLY A 727 0.59 17.75 -31.90
N TRP A 728 0.83 17.60 -33.20
CA TRP A 728 2.18 17.72 -33.78
C TRP A 728 2.66 19.17 -33.84
N ASN A 729 1.76 20.10 -34.14
CA ASN A 729 2.03 21.54 -34.15
C ASN A 729 2.39 22.13 -32.77
N GLU A 730 2.27 21.34 -31.69
CA GLU A 730 2.75 21.69 -30.36
C GLU A 730 4.27 21.51 -30.21
N PHE A 731 4.92 20.75 -31.10
CA PHE A 731 6.37 20.64 -31.14
C PHE A 731 6.95 21.87 -31.82
N LYS A 732 7.73 22.66 -31.07
CA LYS A 732 8.31 23.92 -31.55
C LYS A 732 9.27 23.73 -32.72
N ARG A 733 9.86 22.54 -32.84
CA ARG A 733 10.85 22.20 -33.87
C ARG A 733 10.40 20.97 -34.63
N ILE A 734 10.05 21.19 -35.88
CA ILE A 734 9.71 20.13 -36.84
C ILE A 734 10.58 20.35 -38.06
N ALA A 735 11.44 19.39 -38.36
CA ALA A 735 12.39 19.47 -39.47
C ALA A 735 12.65 18.08 -40.04
N ALA A 736 13.22 18.05 -41.25
CA ALA A 736 13.73 16.81 -41.83
C ALA A 736 14.82 16.20 -40.94
N HIS A 737 15.63 17.07 -40.34
CA HIS A 737 16.82 16.75 -39.58
C HIS A 737 17.06 17.82 -38.50
N HIS A 738 17.76 17.46 -37.43
CA HIS A 738 17.98 18.34 -36.27
C HIS A 738 19.26 19.19 -36.33
N GLU A 739 19.87 19.31 -37.51
CA GLU A 739 21.28 19.65 -37.72
C GLU A 739 21.66 21.14 -37.53
N LEU A 740 20.71 22.10 -37.51
CA LEU A 740 20.95 23.54 -37.25
C LEU A 740 19.74 24.25 -36.62
N VAL A 741 19.91 24.84 -35.43
CA VAL A 741 18.86 25.51 -34.65
C VAL A 741 19.37 26.75 -33.93
N CYS A 742 18.68 27.90 -34.00
CA CYS A 742 18.96 29.08 -33.18
C CYS A 742 17.86 29.29 -32.12
N ARG A 743 18.23 29.57 -30.86
CA ARG A 743 17.30 29.68 -29.74
C ARG A 743 17.58 30.89 -28.83
N PRO A 744 16.59 31.72 -28.50
CA PRO A 744 15.26 31.76 -29.11
C PRO A 744 15.33 32.16 -30.59
N SER A 745 14.35 31.71 -31.37
CA SER A 745 14.16 32.10 -32.77
C SER A 745 13.43 33.43 -32.93
N VAL A 746 13.21 34.13 -31.82
CA VAL A 746 12.58 35.46 -31.75
C VAL A 746 13.32 36.33 -30.75
N ALA A 747 13.38 37.62 -31.03
CA ALA A 747 13.91 38.66 -30.17
C ALA A 747 13.06 39.92 -30.32
N CYS A 748 12.68 40.56 -29.22
CA CYS A 748 11.89 41.78 -29.26
C CYS A 748 12.42 42.83 -28.29
N ALA A 749 12.22 44.11 -28.62
CA ALA A 749 12.70 45.23 -27.80
C ALA A 749 11.76 46.44 -27.85
N LEU A 750 11.88 47.33 -26.87
CA LEU A 750 11.31 48.69 -26.89
C LEU A 750 12.34 49.70 -27.45
N ASN A 751 12.10 51.00 -27.30
CA ASN A 751 12.96 52.07 -27.82
C ASN A 751 14.41 52.07 -27.32
N THR A 752 14.70 51.45 -26.19
CA THR A 752 16.05 51.36 -25.61
C THR A 752 16.92 50.34 -26.34
N GLU A 753 18.23 50.39 -26.12
CA GLU A 753 19.12 49.30 -26.59
C GLU A 753 18.79 48.02 -25.82
N HIS A 754 18.58 46.91 -26.54
CA HIS A 754 18.29 45.60 -25.95
C HIS A 754 19.38 44.61 -26.29
N LYS A 755 19.76 43.77 -25.32
CA LYS A 755 20.75 42.70 -25.52
C LYS A 755 20.16 41.36 -25.11
N GLN A 756 20.31 40.38 -25.99
CA GLN A 756 19.74 39.06 -25.81
C GLN A 756 20.76 37.98 -26.19
N THR A 757 20.83 36.91 -25.42
CA THR A 757 21.64 35.74 -25.78
C THR A 757 20.83 34.80 -26.67
N LEU A 758 21.40 34.44 -27.81
CA LEU A 758 20.95 33.38 -28.71
C LEU A 758 21.88 32.17 -28.57
N VAL A 759 21.36 30.96 -28.64
CA VAL A 759 22.10 29.69 -28.64
C VAL A 759 21.92 29.06 -30.00
N VAL A 760 22.98 29.00 -30.79
CA VAL A 760 23.01 28.32 -32.09
C VAL A 760 23.59 26.92 -31.88
N ASP A 761 22.76 25.90 -32.07
CA ASP A 761 23.11 24.48 -31.98
C ASP A 761 23.22 23.92 -33.39
N ALA A 762 24.32 23.25 -33.72
CA ALA A 762 24.56 22.73 -35.06
C ALA A 762 25.41 21.46 -35.01
N GLU A 763 25.20 20.55 -35.96
CA GLU A 763 26.05 19.34 -36.14
C GLU A 763 27.38 19.63 -36.87
N GLY A 764 27.59 20.88 -37.30
CA GLY A 764 28.78 21.32 -38.02
C GLY A 764 28.97 22.83 -37.95
N GLU A 765 29.94 23.34 -38.71
CA GLU A 765 30.20 24.80 -38.74
C GLU A 765 29.03 25.55 -39.37
N TRP A 766 28.64 26.69 -38.78
CA TRP A 766 27.60 27.58 -39.29
C TRP A 766 28.12 29.01 -39.52
N GLU A 767 27.40 29.78 -40.34
CA GLU A 767 27.65 31.19 -40.63
C GLU A 767 26.35 32.02 -40.71
N VAL A 768 26.42 33.33 -40.44
CA VAL A 768 25.29 34.26 -40.60
C VAL A 768 25.19 34.67 -42.06
N GLN A 769 24.11 34.26 -42.73
CA GLN A 769 23.80 34.59 -44.11
C GLN A 769 23.28 36.03 -44.26
N SER A 770 22.45 36.51 -43.33
CA SER A 770 21.94 37.89 -43.34
C SER A 770 21.48 38.35 -41.94
N LYS A 771 21.45 39.67 -41.71
CA LYS A 771 20.91 40.30 -40.49
C LYS A 771 20.46 41.74 -40.79
N PRO A 772 19.56 42.34 -39.98
CA PRO A 772 19.22 43.76 -40.12
C PRO A 772 20.37 44.69 -39.71
N ASP A 773 20.50 45.87 -40.34
CA ASP A 773 21.56 46.85 -40.04
C ASP A 773 21.49 47.42 -38.61
N TRP A 774 20.29 47.39 -38.03
CA TRP A 774 20.01 47.84 -36.67
C TRP A 774 20.21 46.74 -35.60
N CYS A 775 20.68 45.56 -36.00
CA CYS A 775 21.08 44.46 -35.12
C CYS A 775 22.59 44.18 -35.25
N ASP A 776 23.28 43.96 -34.14
CA ASP A 776 24.67 43.46 -34.12
C ASP A 776 24.73 42.11 -33.39
N LEU A 777 25.66 41.24 -33.81
CA LEU A 777 25.90 39.94 -33.20
C LEU A 777 27.34 39.88 -32.68
N SER A 778 27.54 39.26 -31.51
CA SER A 778 28.90 39.07 -30.96
C SER A 778 29.80 38.21 -31.84
N GLN A 779 29.21 37.34 -32.66
CA GLN A 779 29.88 36.50 -33.65
C GLN A 779 28.96 36.17 -34.82
N THR A 780 29.54 35.97 -36.01
CA THR A 780 28.80 35.69 -37.26
C THR A 780 29.10 34.30 -37.84
N SER A 781 29.78 33.45 -37.08
CA SER A 781 30.05 32.04 -37.41
C SER A 781 30.32 31.25 -36.13
N GLY A 782 30.09 29.94 -36.13
CA GLY A 782 30.38 29.06 -35.01
C GLY A 782 30.42 27.58 -35.43
N GLY A 783 30.46 26.68 -34.44
CA GLY A 783 30.47 25.22 -34.62
C GLY A 783 29.26 24.60 -33.93
N ASP A 784 29.52 23.63 -33.04
CA ASP A 784 28.56 23.05 -32.08
C ASP A 784 27.79 24.12 -31.27
N LYS A 785 27.08 23.74 -30.21
CA LYS A 785 26.34 24.67 -29.34
C LYS A 785 27.14 25.94 -28.96
N THR A 786 26.74 27.07 -29.55
CA THR A 786 27.44 28.35 -29.51
C THR A 786 26.51 29.47 -29.01
N GLU A 787 26.95 30.27 -28.02
CA GLU A 787 26.19 31.42 -27.50
C GLU A 787 26.55 32.72 -28.23
N VAL A 788 25.57 33.36 -28.89
CA VAL A 788 25.69 34.59 -29.65
C VAL A 788 24.90 35.70 -28.99
N THR A 789 25.53 36.81 -28.63
CA THR A 789 24.81 37.98 -28.10
C THR A 789 24.28 38.83 -29.24
N LEU A 790 22.96 38.93 -29.35
CA LEU A 790 22.24 39.88 -30.19
C LEU A 790 22.14 41.23 -29.46
N THR A 791 22.52 42.32 -30.14
CA THR A 791 22.29 43.70 -29.71
C THR A 791 21.33 44.39 -30.69
N ILE A 792 20.16 44.77 -30.21
CA ILE A 792 19.18 45.59 -30.92
C ILE A 792 19.43 47.05 -30.58
N LYS A 793 19.78 47.87 -31.57
CA LYS A 793 20.14 49.29 -31.34
C LYS A 793 18.94 50.08 -30.84
N SER A 794 19.17 51.09 -30.00
CA SER A 794 18.13 52.02 -29.56
C SER A 794 17.45 52.74 -30.74
N MET A 795 16.19 53.10 -30.56
CA MET A 795 15.36 53.83 -31.51
C MET A 795 14.71 55.04 -30.84
N PRO A 796 14.77 56.26 -31.40
CA PRO A 796 14.12 57.43 -30.81
C PRO A 796 12.60 57.24 -30.64
N LYS A 797 12.03 57.80 -29.57
CA LYS A 797 10.56 57.82 -29.36
C LYS A 797 9.87 58.55 -30.53
N GLY A 798 8.77 57.98 -31.05
CA GLY A 798 8.02 58.50 -32.21
C GLY A 798 8.52 58.01 -33.57
N SER A 799 9.39 56.99 -33.62
CA SER A 799 9.96 56.45 -34.88
C SER A 799 9.07 55.39 -35.56
N GLY A 800 8.05 54.86 -34.87
CA GLY A 800 7.27 53.71 -35.33
C GLY A 800 8.02 52.37 -35.24
N ASP A 801 7.30 51.26 -35.45
CA ASP A 801 7.83 49.91 -35.26
C ASP A 801 8.76 49.44 -36.41
N ARG A 802 9.67 48.51 -36.11
CA ARG A 802 10.53 47.86 -37.13
C ARG A 802 10.69 46.35 -36.89
N GLU A 803 10.80 45.60 -37.99
CA GLU A 803 10.97 44.14 -38.01
C GLU A 803 12.11 43.74 -38.97
N GLY A 804 12.80 42.64 -38.67
CA GLY A 804 13.82 42.05 -39.52
C GLY A 804 14.14 40.60 -39.13
N LYS A 805 15.02 39.94 -39.90
CA LYS A 805 15.41 38.54 -39.67
C LYS A 805 16.92 38.36 -39.69
N ILE A 806 17.42 37.53 -38.78
CA ILE A 806 18.80 37.03 -38.77
C ILE A 806 18.76 35.61 -39.29
N VAL A 807 19.52 35.30 -40.33
CA VAL A 807 19.53 33.98 -40.96
C VAL A 807 20.87 33.31 -40.71
N PHE A 808 20.85 32.16 -40.04
CA PHE A 808 22.00 31.27 -39.85
C PHE A 808 21.97 30.18 -40.92
N LYS A 809 23.14 29.80 -41.47
CA LYS A 809 23.29 28.75 -42.49
C LYS A 809 24.36 27.75 -42.05
N LEU A 810 24.11 26.46 -42.23
CA LEU A 810 25.12 25.42 -42.00
C LEU A 810 26.07 25.40 -43.19
N LYS A 811 27.38 25.44 -42.96
CA LYS A 811 28.37 25.53 -44.04
C LYS A 811 28.33 24.28 -44.91
N ASN A 812 28.40 24.49 -46.22
CA ASN A 812 28.35 23.47 -47.27
C ASN A 812 27.03 22.70 -47.41
N GLU A 813 26.01 23.03 -46.60
CA GLU A 813 24.66 22.50 -46.72
C GLU A 813 23.70 23.64 -47.10
N GLU A 814 22.47 23.32 -47.53
CA GLU A 814 21.43 24.34 -47.79
C GLU A 814 20.55 24.62 -46.55
N TYR A 815 20.87 24.00 -45.41
CA TYR A 815 20.11 24.19 -44.17
C TYR A 815 20.29 25.59 -43.59
N THR A 816 19.16 26.25 -43.31
CA THR A 816 19.12 27.58 -42.68
C THR A 816 18.16 27.60 -41.51
N HIS A 817 18.41 28.48 -40.54
CA HIS A 817 17.52 28.76 -39.42
C HIS A 817 17.40 30.26 -39.21
N GLU A 818 16.19 30.77 -38.95
CA GLU A 818 15.91 32.20 -38.82
C GLU A 818 15.64 32.60 -37.36
N CYS A 819 16.15 33.77 -36.95
CA CYS A 819 15.75 34.47 -35.74
C CYS A 819 15.06 35.79 -36.13
N THR A 820 13.76 35.92 -35.85
CA THR A 820 12.99 37.13 -36.12
C THR A 820 13.25 38.18 -35.05
N VAL A 821 13.55 39.40 -35.45
CA VAL A 821 13.82 40.51 -34.53
C VAL A 821 12.81 41.62 -34.74
N THR A 822 12.15 42.07 -33.68
CA THR A 822 11.19 43.18 -33.71
C THR A 822 11.56 44.26 -32.69
N GLN A 823 11.24 45.52 -32.99
CA GLN A 823 11.37 46.61 -32.03
C GLN A 823 10.18 47.56 -32.15
N TYR A 824 9.57 47.88 -31.01
CA TYR A 824 8.33 48.65 -30.91
C TYR A 824 8.57 50.03 -30.31
N ASP A 825 7.80 51.02 -30.78
CA ASP A 825 7.83 52.40 -30.28
C ASP A 825 6.81 52.60 -29.14
N TYR A 826 7.28 53.06 -27.99
CA TYR A 826 6.47 53.25 -26.79
C TYR A 826 6.95 54.41 -25.92
N GLU A 827 6.06 54.91 -25.05
CA GLU A 827 6.36 56.07 -24.20
C GLU A 827 7.35 55.77 -23.07
N TYR A 828 7.52 54.50 -22.66
CA TYR A 828 8.49 54.06 -21.64
C TYR A 828 9.53 53.11 -22.24
N GLY A 829 10.79 53.20 -21.79
CA GLY A 829 11.87 52.30 -22.17
C GLY A 829 11.81 50.96 -21.43
N GLU A 830 12.58 49.99 -21.93
CA GLU A 830 12.81 48.73 -21.22
C GLU A 830 13.44 49.00 -19.85
N ASP A 831 12.96 48.30 -18.83
CA ASP A 831 13.38 48.43 -17.43
C ASP A 831 13.19 49.85 -16.82
N GLU A 832 12.46 50.75 -17.48
CA GLU A 832 12.09 52.06 -16.93
C GLU A 832 11.09 51.91 -15.78
N TRP A 833 11.33 52.60 -14.66
CA TRP A 833 10.48 52.53 -13.46
C TRP A 833 9.38 53.61 -13.45
N LEU A 834 8.16 53.21 -13.14
CA LEU A 834 6.99 54.08 -13.02
C LEU A 834 6.42 54.03 -11.59
N THR A 835 6.20 55.20 -11.00
CA THR A 835 5.49 55.33 -9.70
C THR A 835 3.99 55.49 -9.96
N LEU A 836 3.20 54.49 -9.58
CA LEU A 836 1.74 54.50 -9.73
C LEU A 836 1.04 55.22 -8.57
N GLN A 837 1.59 55.09 -7.35
CA GLN A 837 1.04 55.72 -6.14
C GLN A 837 2.19 56.06 -5.17
N LYS A 838 2.06 57.20 -4.46
CA LYS A 838 2.94 57.54 -3.32
C LYS A 838 2.14 57.56 -2.03
N ALA A 839 2.73 57.02 -0.97
CA ALA A 839 2.17 57.08 0.36
C ALA A 839 2.08 58.54 0.85
N THR A 840 0.96 58.87 1.50
CA THR A 840 0.75 60.15 2.18
C THR A 840 0.73 59.99 3.71
N ARG A 841 0.77 58.74 4.20
CA ARG A 841 0.80 58.39 5.63
C ARG A 841 1.95 57.43 5.95
N GLY A 842 2.39 57.45 7.20
CA GLY A 842 3.49 56.63 7.71
C GLY A 842 4.74 57.46 8.01
N ASN A 843 5.41 57.12 9.11
CA ASN A 843 6.59 57.82 9.62
C ASN A 843 7.89 57.37 8.93
N ASN A 844 7.86 56.21 8.25
CA ASN A 844 9.02 55.61 7.59
C ASN A 844 9.05 55.80 6.06
N GLY A 845 8.28 56.76 5.52
CA GLY A 845 8.25 57.04 4.07
C GLY A 845 7.29 56.18 3.24
N GLY A 846 6.41 55.42 3.91
CA GLY A 846 5.42 54.54 3.28
C GLY A 846 5.88 53.09 3.17
N ILE A 847 4.94 52.20 2.87
CA ILE A 847 5.16 50.76 2.68
C ILE A 847 5.24 50.49 1.18
N ASN A 848 6.22 49.73 0.72
CA ASN A 848 6.45 49.52 -0.71
C ASN A 848 5.68 48.29 -1.24
N ILE A 849 4.99 48.49 -2.36
CA ILE A 849 4.49 47.43 -3.24
C ILE A 849 5.21 47.57 -4.58
N VAL A 850 5.85 46.50 -5.03
CA VAL A 850 6.44 46.36 -6.35
C VAL A 850 5.59 45.39 -7.14
N ILE A 851 4.91 45.85 -8.19
CA ILE A 851 4.05 45.03 -9.05
C ILE A 851 4.63 45.00 -10.47
N LEU A 852 5.01 43.80 -10.93
CA LEU A 852 5.71 43.58 -12.19
C LEU A 852 4.97 42.53 -13.01
N GLY A 853 4.71 42.79 -14.29
CA GLY A 853 4.25 41.75 -15.21
C GLY A 853 5.39 40.85 -15.69
N ASP A 854 5.09 39.60 -16.00
CA ASP A 854 6.01 38.68 -16.70
C ASP A 854 5.30 37.98 -17.86
N GLY A 855 6.01 37.64 -18.94
CA GLY A 855 5.42 37.13 -20.17
C GLY A 855 4.74 38.21 -21.02
N TYR A 856 5.04 39.48 -20.78
CA TYR A 856 4.63 40.58 -21.65
C TYR A 856 5.76 40.91 -22.61
N ASP A 857 5.57 40.60 -23.88
CA ASP A 857 6.56 40.98 -24.90
C ASP A 857 6.50 42.48 -25.20
N ALA A 858 7.45 42.97 -25.99
CA ALA A 858 7.51 44.38 -26.35
C ALA A 858 6.23 44.88 -27.04
N LYS A 859 5.52 43.99 -27.75
CA LYS A 859 4.24 44.32 -28.40
C LYS A 859 3.11 44.50 -27.39
N ASN A 860 2.96 43.58 -26.43
CA ASN A 860 1.97 43.72 -25.36
C ASN A 860 2.18 45.01 -24.56
N ILE A 861 3.45 45.40 -24.36
CA ILE A 861 3.78 46.66 -23.67
C ILE A 861 3.41 47.86 -24.53
N SER A 862 3.81 47.89 -25.81
CA SER A 862 3.52 49.02 -26.71
C SER A 862 2.04 49.23 -27.00
N ASP A 863 1.26 48.14 -27.06
CA ASP A 863 -0.19 48.19 -27.23
C ASP A 863 -0.93 48.74 -25.98
N GLY A 864 -0.25 48.80 -24.84
CA GLY A 864 -0.78 49.30 -23.58
C GLY A 864 -1.45 48.24 -22.69
N ASP A 865 -1.44 46.97 -23.10
CA ASP A 865 -2.02 45.86 -22.34
C ASP A 865 -1.35 45.73 -20.98
N TYR A 866 0.00 45.75 -20.95
CA TYR A 866 0.79 45.66 -19.71
C TYR A 866 0.30 46.66 -18.66
N LEU A 867 0.33 47.96 -18.99
CA LEU A 867 0.05 49.00 -18.02
C LEU A 867 -1.42 49.01 -17.59
N THR A 868 -2.32 48.63 -18.49
CA THR A 868 -3.75 48.46 -18.19
C THR A 868 -3.95 47.35 -17.16
N ASN A 869 -3.32 46.20 -17.39
CA ASN A 869 -3.41 45.04 -16.52
C ASN A 869 -2.81 45.31 -15.14
N ILE A 870 -1.61 45.89 -15.08
CA ILE A 870 -0.96 46.24 -13.80
C ILE A 870 -1.79 47.24 -13.00
N LYS A 871 -2.35 48.28 -13.63
CA LYS A 871 -3.23 49.23 -12.92
C LYS A 871 -4.50 48.56 -12.39
N GLN A 872 -5.07 47.63 -13.15
CA GLN A 872 -6.26 46.91 -12.73
C GLN A 872 -5.99 46.01 -11.51
N GLU A 873 -4.85 45.31 -11.49
CA GLU A 873 -4.42 44.51 -10.34
C GLU A 873 -4.22 45.37 -9.09
N VAL A 874 -3.64 46.57 -9.23
CA VAL A 874 -3.52 47.53 -8.10
C VAL A 874 -4.90 47.89 -7.52
N GLU A 875 -5.89 48.18 -8.37
CA GLU A 875 -7.25 48.47 -7.88
C GLU A 875 -7.91 47.25 -7.22
N TYR A 876 -7.66 46.04 -7.71
CA TYR A 876 -8.17 44.81 -7.10
C TYR A 876 -7.55 44.53 -5.73
N PHE A 877 -6.25 44.74 -5.57
CA PHE A 877 -5.56 44.62 -4.28
C PHE A 877 -6.12 45.60 -3.24
N PHE A 878 -6.33 46.87 -3.60
CA PHE A 878 -6.89 47.87 -2.70
C PHE A 878 -8.42 47.84 -2.58
N GLY A 879 -9.10 46.97 -3.34
CA GLY A 879 -10.56 46.84 -3.36
C GLY A 879 -11.17 46.07 -2.18
N ILE A 880 -10.34 45.59 -1.24
CA ILE A 880 -10.76 44.82 -0.06
C ILE A 880 -10.26 45.47 1.24
N GLU A 881 -11.05 45.41 2.31
CA GLU A 881 -10.65 45.89 3.63
C GLU A 881 -9.67 44.90 4.31
N PRO A 882 -8.61 45.38 5.00
CA PRO A 882 -8.37 46.76 5.39
C PRO A 882 -7.55 47.58 4.37
N TYR A 883 -7.12 46.99 3.25
CA TYR A 883 -6.28 47.69 2.26
C TYR A 883 -6.99 48.93 1.68
N THR A 884 -8.31 48.87 1.49
CA THR A 884 -9.11 50.04 1.09
C THR A 884 -8.95 51.21 2.07
N THR A 885 -9.15 50.99 3.37
CA THR A 885 -9.05 52.06 4.38
C THR A 885 -7.62 52.55 4.60
N TYR A 886 -6.62 51.69 4.39
CA TYR A 886 -5.21 51.99 4.65
C TYR A 886 -4.38 52.26 3.38
N ARG A 887 -5.01 52.46 2.21
CA ARG A 887 -4.34 52.67 0.91
C ARG A 887 -3.25 53.76 0.93
N ASP A 888 -3.51 54.84 1.66
CA ASP A 888 -2.62 56.01 1.78
C ASP A 888 -1.26 55.72 2.47
N TYR A 889 -1.07 54.53 3.04
CA TYR A 889 0.21 54.11 3.62
C TYR A 889 1.17 53.50 2.60
N PHE A 890 0.73 53.23 1.37
CA PHE A 890 1.50 52.44 0.39
C PHE A 890 2.06 53.28 -0.76
N ASN A 891 3.34 53.06 -1.07
CA ASN A 891 3.95 53.40 -2.35
C ASN A 891 3.76 52.22 -3.30
N VAL A 892 3.38 52.47 -4.55
CA VAL A 892 3.19 51.43 -5.57
C VAL A 892 4.07 51.73 -6.77
N TYR A 893 4.93 50.79 -7.11
CA TYR A 893 5.88 50.86 -8.22
C TYR A 893 5.63 49.75 -9.23
N THR A 894 5.81 50.08 -10.50
CA THR A 894 5.92 49.11 -11.59
C THR A 894 7.09 49.48 -12.50
N ALA A 895 7.46 48.61 -13.43
CA ALA A 895 8.52 48.84 -14.41
C ALA A 895 8.13 48.18 -15.74
N PHE A 896 9.00 48.20 -16.76
CA PHE A 896 8.73 47.55 -18.04
C PHE A 896 9.74 46.41 -18.32
N PRO A 897 9.64 45.27 -17.59
CA PRO A 897 10.42 44.07 -17.85
C PRO A 897 9.96 43.40 -19.16
N VAL A 898 10.67 43.63 -20.25
CA VAL A 898 10.33 43.06 -21.56
C VAL A 898 10.64 41.56 -21.57
N SER A 899 9.63 40.75 -21.92
CA SER A 899 9.78 39.32 -22.19
C SER A 899 10.09 39.07 -23.67
N THR A 900 10.86 38.04 -23.99
CA THR A 900 11.12 37.69 -25.40
C THR A 900 9.86 37.15 -26.08
N GLU A 901 9.07 36.34 -25.37
CA GLU A 901 7.84 35.75 -25.85
C GLU A 901 6.64 36.20 -24.99
N THR A 902 5.50 36.40 -25.65
CA THR A 902 4.23 36.61 -24.96
C THR A 902 3.74 35.33 -24.27
N GLY A 903 3.18 35.48 -23.09
CA GLY A 903 2.58 34.41 -22.30
C GLY A 903 3.50 33.77 -21.28
N VAL A 904 2.90 33.01 -20.36
CA VAL A 904 3.60 32.10 -19.45
C VAL A 904 3.27 30.67 -19.83
N GLY A 905 4.31 29.87 -20.00
CA GLY A 905 4.19 28.48 -20.42
C GLY A 905 4.32 27.48 -19.27
N THR A 906 4.27 26.19 -19.58
CA THR A 906 4.38 25.10 -18.59
C THR A 906 5.77 24.48 -18.62
N VAL A 907 6.04 23.53 -17.72
CA VAL A 907 7.21 22.64 -17.81
C VAL A 907 7.38 21.96 -19.17
N ASN A 908 6.30 21.83 -19.97
CA ASN A 908 6.29 21.19 -21.28
C ASN A 908 6.22 22.19 -22.45
N THR A 909 5.96 23.47 -22.16
CA THR A 909 5.82 24.55 -23.12
C THR A 909 6.62 25.74 -22.59
N ILE A 910 7.94 25.73 -22.75
CA ILE A 910 8.80 26.77 -22.19
C ILE A 910 8.58 28.07 -22.98
N ARG A 911 8.29 29.15 -22.26
CA ARG A 911 8.25 30.53 -22.80
C ARG A 911 9.45 31.30 -22.29
N TYR A 912 10.15 31.99 -23.18
CA TYR A 912 11.25 32.87 -22.82
C TYR A 912 10.71 34.21 -22.31
N ASN A 913 10.35 34.26 -21.04
CA ASN A 913 9.90 35.46 -20.35
C ASN A 913 10.98 36.03 -19.42
N ARG A 914 10.79 37.25 -18.90
CA ARG A 914 11.85 38.02 -18.24
C ARG A 914 12.38 37.31 -17.01
N PHE A 915 11.49 36.76 -16.18
CA PHE A 915 11.86 36.17 -14.90
C PHE A 915 11.84 34.64 -14.91
N ASN A 916 11.81 34.00 -16.09
CA ASN A 916 11.67 32.54 -16.24
C ASN A 916 10.44 31.97 -15.51
N THR A 917 9.34 32.73 -15.47
CA THR A 917 8.09 32.27 -14.88
C THR A 917 7.51 31.10 -15.68
N THR A 918 7.17 30.00 -15.02
CA THR A 918 6.58 28.82 -15.65
C THR A 918 5.64 28.07 -14.71
N TYR A 919 4.59 27.48 -15.28
CA TYR A 919 3.69 26.58 -14.57
C TYR A 919 4.37 25.22 -14.33
N THR A 920 4.35 24.75 -13.08
CA THR A 920 4.96 23.49 -12.65
C THR A 920 4.04 22.28 -12.80
N GLY A 921 2.84 22.46 -13.37
CA GLY A 921 1.76 21.47 -13.43
C GLY A 921 0.61 21.87 -12.51
N GLY A 922 -0.64 21.72 -12.99
CA GLY A 922 -1.82 22.23 -12.28
C GLY A 922 -1.78 23.76 -12.17
N VAL A 923 -1.86 24.27 -10.94
CA VAL A 923 -1.92 25.69 -10.59
C VAL A 923 -0.62 26.25 -10.02
N GLY A 924 0.43 25.44 -9.90
CA GLY A 924 1.71 25.89 -9.34
C GLY A 924 2.52 26.74 -10.32
N LEU A 925 3.16 27.80 -9.82
CA LEU A 925 4.09 28.67 -10.56
C LEU A 925 5.46 28.72 -9.88
N ARG A 926 6.52 28.85 -10.69
CA ARG A 926 7.89 29.15 -10.26
C ARG A 926 8.53 30.15 -11.19
N ALA A 927 9.56 30.85 -10.71
CA ALA A 927 10.36 31.80 -11.49
C ALA A 927 11.81 31.84 -10.95
N ASP A 928 12.67 32.66 -11.54
CA ASP A 928 13.97 33.04 -10.98
C ASP A 928 13.77 34.11 -9.88
N TYR A 929 13.68 33.64 -8.63
CA TYR A 929 13.43 34.50 -7.48
C TYR A 929 14.57 35.49 -7.22
N ASP A 930 15.82 35.08 -7.48
CA ASP A 930 16.98 35.95 -7.27
C ASP A 930 16.94 37.12 -8.27
N GLU A 931 16.58 36.85 -9.53
CA GLU A 931 16.38 37.89 -10.53
C GLU A 931 15.27 38.86 -10.12
N ILE A 932 14.11 38.35 -9.67
CA ILE A 932 12.98 39.18 -9.22
C ILE A 932 13.38 40.09 -8.06
N PHE A 933 14.04 39.57 -7.02
CA PHE A 933 14.47 40.39 -5.89
C PHE A 933 15.52 41.43 -6.30
N ASN A 934 16.48 41.06 -7.14
CA ASN A 934 17.47 42.00 -7.66
C ASN A 934 16.84 43.09 -8.53
N TYR A 935 15.81 42.74 -9.30
CA TYR A 935 15.06 43.68 -10.09
C TYR A 935 14.31 44.67 -9.19
N ALA A 936 13.56 44.17 -8.21
CA ALA A 936 12.79 44.99 -7.26
C ALA A 936 13.63 45.97 -6.45
N LEU A 937 14.91 45.65 -6.17
CA LEU A 937 15.86 46.55 -5.50
C LEU A 937 16.16 47.84 -6.30
N ASN A 938 15.84 47.89 -7.59
CA ASN A 938 16.01 49.09 -8.41
C ASN A 938 14.82 50.06 -8.31
N ALA A 939 13.73 49.68 -7.62
CA ALA A 939 12.59 50.56 -7.40
C ALA A 939 12.97 51.75 -6.48
N PRO A 940 12.42 52.97 -6.69
CA PRO A 940 12.93 54.21 -6.10
C PRO A 940 13.15 54.27 -4.57
N THR A 941 12.41 53.48 -3.77
CA THR A 941 12.50 53.49 -2.29
C THR A 941 12.70 52.11 -1.68
N VAL A 942 12.95 51.10 -2.52
CA VAL A 942 13.25 49.73 -2.07
C VAL A 942 14.74 49.62 -1.81
N THR A 943 15.10 49.03 -0.68
CA THR A 943 16.48 48.85 -0.24
C THR A 943 16.64 47.45 0.33
N GLU A 944 17.87 46.94 0.43
CA GLU A 944 18.12 45.65 1.08
C GLU A 944 17.59 45.62 2.53
N SER A 945 17.52 46.77 3.21
CA SER A 945 17.06 46.87 4.61
C SER A 945 15.54 46.82 4.80
N ASN A 946 14.76 47.17 3.76
CA ASN A 946 13.29 47.18 3.81
C ASN A 946 12.65 46.18 2.84
N LEU A 947 13.45 45.36 2.15
CA LEU A 947 12.97 44.36 1.20
C LEU A 947 12.05 43.33 1.87
N ASN A 948 12.36 42.93 3.10
CA ASN A 948 11.53 42.03 3.90
C ASN A 948 10.21 42.66 4.41
N GLN A 949 9.99 43.95 4.13
CA GLN A 949 8.75 44.69 4.39
C GLN A 949 8.10 45.15 3.07
N THR A 950 8.71 44.86 1.93
CA THR A 950 8.22 45.18 0.59
C THR A 950 7.42 44.00 0.06
N LEU A 951 6.19 44.25 -0.41
CA LEU A 951 5.39 43.24 -1.10
C LEU A 951 5.76 43.24 -2.58
N ILE A 952 6.28 42.12 -3.09
CA ILE A 952 6.54 41.93 -4.51
C ILE A 952 5.40 41.08 -5.10
N ILE A 953 4.80 41.58 -6.17
CA ILE A 953 3.72 40.92 -6.90
C ILE A 953 4.20 40.72 -8.35
N ILE A 954 4.22 39.48 -8.79
CA ILE A 954 4.41 39.14 -10.21
C ILE A 954 3.04 38.88 -10.81
N VAL A 955 2.76 39.50 -11.97
CA VAL A 955 1.54 39.33 -12.74
C VAL A 955 1.88 38.57 -14.03
N PRO A 956 1.86 37.23 -14.02
CA PRO A 956 1.99 36.42 -15.23
C PRO A 956 0.96 36.82 -16.29
N ASN A 957 1.40 37.07 -17.52
CA ASN A 957 0.54 37.22 -18.69
C ASN A 957 -0.04 35.85 -19.08
N SER A 958 -1.03 35.39 -18.32
CA SER A 958 -1.71 34.12 -18.54
C SER A 958 -3.13 34.23 -18.00
N THR A 959 -4.08 33.70 -18.77
CA THR A 959 -5.49 33.65 -18.37
C THR A 959 -5.84 32.42 -17.52
N ASP A 960 -4.88 31.52 -17.35
CA ASP A 960 -5.05 30.32 -16.53
C ASP A 960 -5.05 30.67 -15.04
N TYR A 961 -5.73 29.86 -14.24
CA TYR A 961 -5.71 29.99 -12.79
C TYR A 961 -4.44 29.35 -12.21
N GLY A 962 -3.78 30.02 -11.25
CA GLY A 962 -2.45 29.59 -10.78
C GLY A 962 -1.82 30.41 -9.66
N GLY A 963 -2.61 30.90 -8.70
CA GLY A 963 -2.08 31.68 -7.59
C GLY A 963 -1.08 30.89 -6.74
N ILE A 964 0.03 31.53 -6.35
CA ILE A 964 0.93 31.01 -5.31
C ILE A 964 1.76 32.13 -4.69
N CYS A 965 1.99 32.05 -3.38
CA CYS A 965 2.89 32.94 -2.66
C CYS A 965 4.18 32.22 -2.19
N GLN A 966 5.33 32.78 -2.52
CA GLN A 966 6.65 32.38 -2.04
C GLN A 966 7.07 33.30 -0.90
N MET A 967 7.41 32.75 0.26
CA MET A 967 7.71 33.50 1.48
C MET A 967 9.04 33.07 2.08
N TRP A 968 9.81 33.98 2.68
CA TRP A 968 11.08 33.69 3.33
C TRP A 968 11.02 34.02 4.83
N GLU A 969 11.77 33.26 5.63
CA GLU A 969 11.84 33.38 7.09
C GLU A 969 12.11 34.81 7.58
N ASP A 970 12.86 35.61 6.81
CA ASP A 970 13.16 37.01 7.15
C ASP A 970 11.99 38.00 6.97
N GLY A 971 10.89 37.56 6.35
CA GLY A 971 9.68 38.33 6.06
C GLY A 971 9.45 38.62 4.58
N SER A 972 10.46 38.47 3.72
CA SER A 972 10.35 38.72 2.28
C SER A 972 9.32 37.81 1.61
N ALA A 973 8.64 38.30 0.57
CA ALA A 973 7.68 37.50 -0.19
C ALA A 973 7.53 37.94 -1.65
N ILE A 974 7.22 36.97 -2.51
CA ILE A 974 6.82 37.15 -3.90
C ILE A 974 5.46 36.46 -4.08
N ALA A 975 4.42 37.21 -4.45
CA ALA A 975 3.12 36.66 -4.80
C ALA A 975 2.97 36.58 -6.32
N PHE A 976 2.60 35.43 -6.86
CA PHE A 976 2.27 35.27 -8.27
C PHE A 976 0.76 35.35 -8.45
N CYS A 977 0.30 36.33 -9.22
CA CYS A 977 -1.10 36.65 -9.41
C CYS A 977 -1.41 36.72 -10.92
N PRO A 978 -1.61 35.57 -11.60
CA PRO A 978 -1.93 35.54 -13.02
C PRO A 978 -3.26 36.24 -13.33
N GLN A 979 -3.45 36.64 -14.58
CA GLN A 979 -4.64 37.30 -15.09
C GLN A 979 -5.82 36.35 -15.31
N SER A 980 -6.16 35.56 -14.29
CA SER A 980 -7.18 34.52 -14.41
C SER A 980 -8.53 35.10 -14.86
N THR A 981 -9.10 34.49 -15.90
CA THR A 981 -10.43 34.84 -16.43
C THR A 981 -11.53 33.90 -15.94
N TYR A 982 -11.24 33.10 -14.91
CA TYR A 982 -12.17 32.13 -14.33
C TYR A 982 -13.37 32.84 -13.67
N GLY A 983 -14.42 32.09 -13.36
CA GLY A 983 -15.57 32.66 -12.66
C GLY A 983 -15.18 33.15 -11.27
N TYR A 984 -15.65 34.35 -10.90
CA TYR A 984 -15.48 34.89 -9.54
C TYR A 984 -15.94 33.87 -8.48
N PRO A 985 -15.16 33.66 -7.40
CA PRO A 985 -14.00 34.45 -6.97
C PRO A 985 -12.63 33.99 -7.51
N LEU A 986 -12.56 33.03 -8.43
CA LEU A 986 -11.27 32.52 -8.95
C LEU A 986 -10.67 33.39 -10.07
N ASP A 987 -11.24 34.55 -10.36
CA ASP A 987 -10.62 35.50 -11.29
C ASP A 987 -9.44 36.24 -10.64
N SER A 988 -8.75 37.09 -11.40
CA SER A 988 -7.59 37.82 -10.89
C SER A 988 -7.86 38.63 -9.62
N ARG A 989 -9.11 39.06 -9.39
CA ARG A 989 -9.53 39.74 -8.15
C ARG A 989 -9.33 38.89 -6.90
N GLY A 990 -9.84 37.66 -6.89
CA GLY A 990 -9.68 36.79 -5.73
C GLY A 990 -8.25 36.31 -5.59
N VAL A 991 -7.57 36.02 -6.71
CA VAL A 991 -6.16 35.59 -6.70
C VAL A 991 -5.25 36.63 -6.04
N ILE A 992 -5.31 37.90 -6.46
CA ILE A 992 -4.42 38.92 -5.88
C ILE A 992 -4.75 39.21 -4.41
N GLN A 993 -6.02 39.14 -4.03
CA GLN A 993 -6.44 39.31 -2.65
C GLN A 993 -5.95 38.14 -1.79
N HIS A 994 -6.12 36.89 -2.24
CA HIS A 994 -5.65 35.72 -1.51
C HIS A 994 -4.12 35.69 -1.40
N GLU A 995 -3.42 35.71 -2.53
CA GLU A 995 -1.98 35.47 -2.61
C GLU A 995 -1.16 36.67 -2.12
N ALA A 996 -1.41 37.86 -2.68
CA ALA A 996 -0.62 39.03 -2.34
C ALA A 996 -1.10 39.67 -1.03
N GLY A 997 -2.42 39.81 -0.86
CA GLY A 997 -3.02 40.41 0.32
C GLY A 997 -3.00 39.48 1.55
N GLY A 998 -3.40 38.23 1.39
CA GLY A 998 -3.49 37.25 2.48
C GLY A 998 -2.14 36.70 2.91
N HIS A 999 -1.47 35.98 2.02
CA HIS A 999 -0.16 35.38 2.30
C HIS A 999 0.99 36.39 2.25
N GLY A 1000 1.17 37.06 1.11
CA GLY A 1000 2.34 37.89 0.83
C GLY A 1000 2.54 39.00 1.86
N PHE A 1001 1.52 39.84 2.04
CA PHE A 1001 1.52 40.91 3.03
C PHE A 1001 0.99 40.46 4.38
N GLY A 1002 -0.21 39.89 4.45
CA GLY A 1002 -0.88 39.55 5.70
C GLY A 1002 -0.14 38.50 6.54
N LYS A 1003 0.58 37.58 5.88
CA LYS A 1003 1.19 36.38 6.49
C LYS A 1003 0.12 35.47 7.14
N LEU A 1004 -1.04 35.36 6.50
CA LEU A 1004 -2.16 34.53 6.93
C LEU A 1004 -1.99 33.09 6.43
N GLY A 1005 -2.57 32.14 7.14
CA GLY A 1005 -2.62 30.73 6.74
C GLY A 1005 -3.94 30.38 6.08
N ASP A 1006 -3.94 29.30 5.31
CA ASP A 1006 -5.13 28.84 4.60
C ASP A 1006 -6.22 28.29 5.51
N GLU A 1007 -7.47 28.63 5.20
CA GLU A 1007 -8.67 28.21 5.96
C GLU A 1007 -9.48 27.11 5.26
N TYR A 1008 -9.09 26.74 4.04
CA TYR A 1008 -9.75 25.67 3.29
C TYR A 1008 -9.51 24.27 3.87
N ILE A 1009 -10.40 23.34 3.52
CA ILE A 1009 -10.47 21.98 4.05
C ILE A 1009 -10.51 21.00 2.88
N TYR A 1010 -9.54 20.08 2.83
CA TYR A 1010 -9.48 18.99 1.83
C TYR A 1010 -9.55 17.60 2.47
N HIS A 1011 -9.08 17.48 3.71
CA HIS A 1011 -8.98 16.22 4.45
C HIS A 1011 -10.03 16.14 5.56
N ASN A 1012 -10.73 15.01 5.61
CA ASN A 1012 -11.62 14.65 6.71
C ASN A 1012 -10.85 13.91 7.82
N GLU A 1013 -9.77 14.52 8.32
CA GLU A 1013 -8.87 13.96 9.33
C GLU A 1013 -8.38 15.05 10.30
N PHE A 1014 -7.87 14.64 11.47
CA PHE A 1014 -7.12 15.56 12.33
C PHE A 1014 -5.76 15.86 11.72
N ILE A 1015 -5.32 17.11 11.81
CA ILE A 1015 -3.97 17.53 11.40
C ILE A 1015 -2.84 16.70 12.03
N ASP A 1016 -3.03 16.14 13.24
CA ASP A 1016 -2.02 15.32 13.93
C ASP A 1016 -1.97 13.86 13.44
N PHE A 1017 -3.03 13.37 12.80
CA PHE A 1017 -3.19 11.97 12.39
C PHE A 1017 -3.22 11.77 10.87
N CYS A 1018 -3.16 12.87 10.11
CA CYS A 1018 -3.09 12.82 8.66
C CYS A 1018 -1.72 12.26 8.24
N LEU A 1019 -1.76 11.23 7.38
CA LEU A 1019 -0.55 10.58 6.83
C LEU A 1019 -0.33 10.97 5.36
N CYS A 1020 -1.01 12.02 4.89
CA CYS A 1020 -0.85 12.54 3.55
C CYS A 1020 0.60 13.02 3.37
N THR A 1021 1.14 12.97 2.15
CA THR A 1021 2.36 13.73 1.78
C THR A 1021 2.05 14.99 1.00
N CYS A 1022 0.77 15.25 0.72
CA CYS A 1022 0.30 16.33 -0.16
C CYS A 1022 -0.14 17.62 0.58
N CYS A 1023 -0.06 17.66 1.91
CA CYS A 1023 -0.60 18.73 2.76
C CYS A 1023 0.35 19.03 3.94
N GLY A 1024 0.34 20.27 4.44
CA GLY A 1024 1.14 20.66 5.61
C GLY A 1024 0.50 20.16 6.91
N HIS A 1025 1.33 19.79 7.89
CA HIS A 1025 0.88 19.27 9.19
C HIS A 1025 1.31 20.21 10.33
N VAL A 1026 1.25 19.69 11.56
CA VAL A 1026 1.56 20.39 12.81
C VAL A 1026 2.94 21.05 12.79
N LEU A 1027 3.94 20.42 12.16
CA LEU A 1027 5.30 20.94 12.13
C LEU A 1027 5.40 22.21 11.27
N GLU A 1028 4.84 22.18 10.06
CA GLU A 1028 4.78 23.33 9.16
C GLU A 1028 3.94 24.45 9.75
N PHE A 1029 2.80 24.10 10.37
CA PHE A 1029 1.95 25.05 11.07
C PHE A 1029 2.70 25.76 12.20
N ASN A 1030 3.35 25.00 13.08
CA ASN A 1030 4.08 25.55 14.22
C ASN A 1030 5.33 26.32 13.78
N TRP A 1031 5.96 25.94 12.66
CA TRP A 1031 7.07 26.70 12.10
C TRP A 1031 6.60 28.10 11.68
N ALA A 1032 5.51 28.21 10.92
CA ALA A 1032 4.93 29.50 10.55
C ALA A 1032 4.51 30.32 11.77
N LYS A 1033 3.87 29.70 12.78
CA LYS A 1033 3.54 30.34 14.05
C LYS A 1033 4.77 30.87 14.79
N GLY A 1034 5.89 30.13 14.77
CA GLY A 1034 7.16 30.55 15.35
C GLY A 1034 7.74 31.83 14.72
N LEU A 1035 7.35 32.16 13.48
CA LEU A 1035 7.70 33.39 12.77
C LEU A 1035 6.72 34.55 13.04
N GLY A 1036 5.70 34.33 13.88
CA GLY A 1036 4.63 35.29 14.15
C GLY A 1036 3.64 35.43 12.99
N TRP A 1037 3.41 34.34 12.25
CA TRP A 1037 2.46 34.26 11.13
C TRP A 1037 1.25 33.40 11.50
N TYR A 1038 0.26 33.34 10.60
CA TYR A 1038 -0.96 32.53 10.71
C TYR A 1038 -1.85 32.89 11.90
N ASP A 1039 -1.94 34.16 12.28
CA ASP A 1039 -2.79 34.63 13.38
C ASP A 1039 -4.28 34.23 13.23
N ASN A 1040 -4.73 33.96 12.00
CA ASN A 1040 -6.08 33.55 11.68
C ASN A 1040 -6.40 32.07 11.98
N LEU A 1041 -5.39 31.27 12.36
CA LEU A 1041 -5.56 29.84 12.69
C LEU A 1041 -5.05 29.50 14.09
N SER A 1042 -5.55 28.42 14.69
CA SER A 1042 -5.13 27.90 15.99
C SER A 1042 -5.18 26.37 16.04
N LEU A 1043 -4.27 25.73 16.77
CA LEU A 1043 -4.34 24.27 17.08
C LEU A 1043 -5.11 23.99 18.38
N THR A 1044 -5.58 25.03 19.07
CA THR A 1044 -6.44 24.91 20.26
C THR A 1044 -7.79 25.56 19.99
N GLY A 1045 -8.87 24.83 20.30
CA GLY A 1045 -10.25 25.30 20.21
C GLY A 1045 -10.75 25.94 21.51
N LYS A 1046 -9.87 26.23 22.47
CA LYS A 1046 -10.27 26.87 23.72
C LYS A 1046 -10.38 28.38 23.54
N MET A 1047 -11.57 28.90 23.86
CA MET A 1047 -11.93 30.34 23.71
C MET A 1047 -10.93 31.34 24.30
N HIS A 1048 -10.18 30.97 25.33
CA HIS A 1048 -9.22 31.84 26.00
C HIS A 1048 -7.75 31.63 25.55
N GLU A 1049 -7.49 30.66 24.67
CA GLU A 1049 -6.14 30.35 24.18
C GLU A 1049 -5.95 30.70 22.69
N VAL A 1050 -7.04 30.93 21.94
CA VAL A 1050 -6.96 31.35 20.54
C VAL A 1050 -6.41 32.79 20.39
N PRO A 1051 -5.67 33.09 19.29
CA PRO A 1051 -5.12 34.44 19.05
C PRO A 1051 -6.16 35.57 19.00
N TRP A 1052 -7.43 35.25 18.73
CA TRP A 1052 -8.56 36.21 18.64
C TRP A 1052 -9.47 36.20 19.87
N SER A 1053 -9.00 35.67 21.01
CA SER A 1053 -9.82 35.55 22.23
C SER A 1053 -10.41 36.89 22.70
N HIS A 1054 -9.71 38.01 22.52
CA HIS A 1054 -10.22 39.34 22.86
C HIS A 1054 -11.41 39.78 21.99
N LEU A 1055 -11.51 39.30 20.76
CA LEU A 1055 -12.60 39.61 19.84
C LEU A 1055 -13.87 38.82 20.17
N ILE A 1056 -13.74 37.59 20.69
CA ILE A 1056 -14.87 36.76 21.12
C ILE A 1056 -15.70 37.46 22.21
N PHE A 1057 -15.03 38.18 23.11
CA PHE A 1057 -15.66 38.83 24.26
C PHE A 1057 -15.90 40.34 24.08
N ASP A 1058 -15.54 40.91 22.91
CA ASP A 1058 -15.84 42.29 22.60
C ASP A 1058 -17.22 42.40 21.96
N SER A 1059 -18.12 43.17 22.57
CA SER A 1059 -19.51 43.33 22.12
C SER A 1059 -19.66 43.86 20.69
N ARG A 1060 -18.60 44.40 20.09
CA ARG A 1060 -18.58 44.92 18.72
C ARG A 1060 -18.29 43.86 17.66
N TYR A 1061 -17.83 42.68 18.08
CA TYR A 1061 -17.42 41.57 17.21
C TYR A 1061 -17.97 40.20 17.64
N SER A 1062 -18.51 40.09 18.86
CA SER A 1062 -19.00 38.84 19.44
C SER A 1062 -20.17 38.19 18.68
N ASP A 1063 -20.78 38.90 17.72
CA ASP A 1063 -21.83 38.39 16.84
C ASP A 1063 -21.30 37.76 15.54
N ILE A 1064 -20.03 37.99 15.21
CA ILE A 1064 -19.36 37.46 14.01
C ILE A 1064 -18.16 36.54 14.33
N VAL A 1065 -17.41 36.83 15.39
CA VAL A 1065 -16.20 36.08 15.79
C VAL A 1065 -16.54 34.99 16.80
N ASP A 1066 -16.16 33.76 16.49
CA ASP A 1066 -16.30 32.59 17.38
C ASP A 1066 -15.13 31.61 17.14
N ILE A 1067 -15.31 30.33 17.46
CA ILE A 1067 -14.39 29.23 17.18
C ILE A 1067 -15.06 28.24 16.23
N TYR A 1068 -14.51 28.15 15.03
CA TYR A 1068 -14.94 27.20 14.00
C TYR A 1068 -13.82 26.19 13.75
N GLU A 1069 -14.13 24.90 13.86
CA GLU A 1069 -13.17 23.84 13.57
C GLU A 1069 -13.02 23.66 12.04
N GLY A 1070 -11.79 23.37 11.64
CA GLY A 1070 -11.32 23.21 10.28
C GLY A 1070 -10.45 24.38 9.81
N GLY A 1071 -9.50 24.08 8.95
CA GLY A 1071 -8.53 25.03 8.39
C GLY A 1071 -7.21 24.32 8.13
N PHE A 1072 -6.30 24.98 7.44
CA PHE A 1072 -5.01 24.41 7.06
C PHE A 1072 -5.14 23.02 6.41
N MET A 1073 -6.06 22.91 5.45
CA MET A 1073 -6.41 21.69 4.70
C MET A 1073 -7.12 20.58 5.49
N HIS A 1074 -7.34 20.72 6.78
CA HIS A 1074 -7.90 19.68 7.65
C HIS A 1074 -9.24 20.10 8.24
N ASN A 1075 -10.18 19.17 8.38
CA ASN A 1075 -11.47 19.48 8.99
C ASN A 1075 -11.46 19.40 10.53
N ARG A 1076 -10.40 18.85 11.13
CA ARG A 1076 -10.27 18.64 12.57
C ARG A 1076 -8.89 19.03 13.10
N GLY A 1077 -8.85 19.54 14.33
CA GLY A 1077 -7.61 19.90 15.03
C GLY A 1077 -7.00 21.26 14.65
N VAL A 1078 -7.61 22.00 13.73
CA VAL A 1078 -7.28 23.39 13.41
C VAL A 1078 -8.56 24.22 13.57
N PHE A 1079 -8.44 25.43 14.09
CA PHE A 1079 -9.56 26.32 14.37
C PHE A 1079 -9.35 27.67 13.69
N ARG A 1080 -10.45 28.31 13.29
CA ARG A 1080 -10.50 29.64 12.68
C ARG A 1080 -11.58 30.50 13.35
N SER A 1081 -11.50 31.82 13.18
CA SER A 1081 -12.32 32.78 13.92
C SER A 1081 -13.72 33.01 13.35
N GLU A 1082 -13.92 32.72 12.08
CA GLU A 1082 -15.17 32.97 11.34
C GLU A 1082 -15.43 31.81 10.36
N GLN A 1083 -16.68 31.61 9.95
CA GLN A 1083 -17.05 30.45 9.11
C GLN A 1083 -16.35 30.46 7.75
N ASN A 1084 -16.16 31.65 7.19
CA ASN A 1084 -15.60 31.85 5.86
C ASN A 1084 -14.79 33.15 5.78
N SER A 1085 -13.77 33.17 4.92
CA SER A 1085 -12.99 34.36 4.58
C SER A 1085 -12.30 34.19 3.22
N CYS A 1086 -11.58 35.21 2.77
CA CYS A 1086 -10.71 35.19 1.60
C CYS A 1086 -9.74 34.00 1.65
N MET A 1087 -9.24 33.65 2.84
CA MET A 1087 -8.30 32.54 3.03
C MET A 1087 -8.94 31.16 2.90
N ASN A 1088 -10.27 31.07 2.79
CA ASN A 1088 -10.99 29.81 2.60
C ASN A 1088 -11.44 29.61 1.14
N ASN A 1089 -11.96 30.65 0.48
CA ASN A 1089 -12.51 30.52 -0.87
C ASN A 1089 -12.45 31.82 -1.70
N ASP A 1090 -11.43 32.63 -1.51
CA ASP A 1090 -11.10 33.81 -2.32
C ASP A 1090 -12.17 34.92 -2.33
N ILE A 1091 -13.15 34.85 -1.42
CA ILE A 1091 -14.15 35.92 -1.28
C ILE A 1091 -13.49 37.23 -0.82
N PRO A 1092 -14.04 38.41 -1.17
CA PRO A 1092 -13.46 39.71 -0.87
C PRO A 1092 -13.75 40.13 0.59
N TYR A 1093 -13.40 39.26 1.53
CA TYR A 1093 -13.61 39.46 2.96
C TYR A 1093 -12.58 38.67 3.76
N TYR A 1094 -11.61 39.35 4.40
CA TYR A 1094 -10.80 38.71 5.43
C TYR A 1094 -11.56 38.65 6.75
N SER A 1095 -11.37 37.59 7.54
CA SER A 1095 -11.88 37.52 8.91
C SER A 1095 -11.36 38.66 9.79
N THR A 1096 -12.06 38.98 10.87
CA THR A 1096 -11.77 40.14 11.73
C THR A 1096 -10.36 40.07 12.31
N ILE A 1097 -9.92 38.90 12.77
CA ILE A 1097 -8.54 38.70 13.23
C ILE A 1097 -7.50 38.89 12.11
N SER A 1098 -7.85 38.49 10.89
CA SER A 1098 -7.00 38.70 9.71
C SER A 1098 -6.86 40.19 9.39
N ARG A 1099 -7.97 40.96 9.40
CA ARG A 1099 -7.94 42.42 9.21
C ARG A 1099 -7.12 43.10 10.32
N GLU A 1100 -7.30 42.69 11.58
CA GLU A 1100 -6.52 43.21 12.71
C GLU A 1100 -5.02 42.94 12.55
N SER A 1101 -4.63 41.71 12.17
CA SER A 1101 -3.23 41.32 11.97
C SER A 1101 -2.59 42.10 10.81
N ILE A 1102 -3.32 42.26 9.69
CA ILE A 1102 -2.90 43.10 8.57
C ILE A 1102 -2.69 44.55 9.03
N VAL A 1103 -3.63 45.15 9.77
CA VAL A 1103 -3.50 46.53 10.27
C VAL A 1103 -2.32 46.68 11.24
N LYS A 1104 -2.11 45.73 12.16
CA LYS A 1104 -0.93 45.71 13.04
C LYS A 1104 0.36 45.74 12.21
N ARG A 1105 0.42 44.98 11.12
CA ARG A 1105 1.58 44.93 10.22
C ARG A 1105 1.76 46.22 9.44
N ILE A 1106 0.67 46.82 8.90
CA ILE A 1106 0.69 48.13 8.25
C ILE A 1106 1.26 49.18 9.21
N LYS A 1107 0.73 49.26 10.43
CA LYS A 1107 1.20 50.22 11.45
C LYS A 1107 2.68 50.00 11.75
N ARG A 1108 3.10 48.75 11.96
CA ARG A 1108 4.50 48.40 12.23
C ARG A 1108 5.44 48.84 11.12
N TYR A 1109 5.17 48.49 9.86
CA TYR A 1109 6.04 48.83 8.72
C TYR A 1109 6.06 50.33 8.45
N ALA A 1110 4.91 50.99 8.61
CA ALA A 1110 4.81 52.44 8.50
C ALA A 1110 5.46 53.21 9.67
N GLY A 1111 5.94 52.55 10.72
CA GLY A 1111 6.49 53.22 11.92
C GLY A 1111 5.42 53.95 12.74
N ALA A 1112 4.16 53.53 12.64
CA ALA A 1112 3.03 54.06 13.41
C ALA A 1112 2.65 53.13 14.56
N THR A 1113 2.06 53.68 15.62
CA THR A 1113 1.59 52.89 16.77
C THR A 1113 0.23 52.26 16.46
N TYR A 1114 0.05 51.01 16.90
CA TYR A 1114 -1.24 50.32 16.87
C TYR A 1114 -2.01 50.56 18.17
N SER A 1115 -3.32 50.79 18.05
CA SER A 1115 -4.30 50.83 19.14
C SER A 1115 -5.50 49.99 18.71
N PHE A 1116 -6.03 49.19 19.63
CA PHE A 1116 -7.22 48.37 19.34
C PHE A 1116 -8.42 49.26 19.02
N GLU A 1117 -8.65 50.34 19.77
CA GLU A 1117 -9.76 51.27 19.51
C GLU A 1117 -9.61 52.01 18.16
N ASP A 1118 -8.37 52.30 17.74
CA ASP A 1118 -8.14 52.88 16.41
C ASP A 1118 -8.45 51.86 15.31
N PHE A 1119 -8.14 50.58 15.52
CA PHE A 1119 -8.56 49.53 14.60
C PHE A 1119 -10.07 49.46 14.53
N VAL A 1120 -10.76 49.35 15.66
CA VAL A 1120 -12.24 49.25 15.69
C VAL A 1120 -12.92 50.45 15.04
N ALA A 1121 -12.42 51.67 15.27
CA ALA A 1121 -12.98 52.87 14.67
C ALA A 1121 -12.85 52.94 13.14
N ASN A 1122 -11.93 52.15 12.56
CA ASN A 1122 -11.65 52.12 11.12
C ASN A 1122 -12.01 50.78 10.46
N ASP A 1123 -12.36 49.76 11.25
CA ASP A 1123 -12.71 48.44 10.72
C ASP A 1123 -14.11 48.47 10.09
N LYS A 1124 -14.26 47.81 8.95
CA LYS A 1124 -15.54 47.69 8.24
C LYS A 1124 -15.87 46.22 8.04
N CYS A 1125 -16.91 45.76 8.73
CA CYS A 1125 -17.29 44.35 8.78
C CYS A 1125 -18.24 43.91 7.65
N ASP A 1126 -18.72 44.83 6.81
CA ASP A 1126 -19.63 44.50 5.71
C ASP A 1126 -18.86 43.92 4.49
N ALA A 1127 -19.17 42.68 4.12
CA ALA A 1127 -18.66 42.03 2.90
C ALA A 1127 -19.25 42.60 1.58
N GLY A 1128 -20.00 43.71 1.65
CA GLY A 1128 -20.75 44.26 0.53
C GLY A 1128 -21.89 43.36 0.04
N ALA A 1129 -22.74 43.88 -0.85
CA ALA A 1129 -23.97 43.23 -1.33
C ALA A 1129 -23.77 41.97 -2.22
N VAL A 1130 -22.56 41.43 -2.34
CA VAL A 1130 -22.23 40.36 -3.30
C VAL A 1130 -22.44 38.94 -2.72
N THR A 1131 -22.84 38.81 -1.45
CA THR A 1131 -22.86 37.53 -0.72
C THR A 1131 -24.23 36.87 -0.59
N ARG A 1132 -25.33 37.47 -1.09
CA ARG A 1132 -26.70 36.92 -0.92
C ARG A 1132 -27.30 36.35 -2.20
N SER A 1133 -26.67 35.32 -2.77
CA SER A 1133 -27.35 34.18 -3.44
C SER A 1133 -26.37 33.43 -4.37
N VAL A 1134 -25.61 32.48 -3.84
CA VAL A 1134 -25.24 31.30 -4.63
C VAL A 1134 -25.32 30.09 -3.73
N ASP A 1135 -26.31 29.26 -4.01
CA ASP A 1135 -26.39 27.88 -3.53
C ASP A 1135 -25.22 27.13 -4.18
N VAL A 1136 -24.08 27.04 -3.49
CA VAL A 1136 -22.91 26.30 -3.99
C VAL A 1136 -23.19 24.82 -3.80
N SER A 1137 -24.02 24.30 -4.70
CA SER A 1137 -24.16 22.87 -4.94
C SER A 1137 -22.79 22.26 -5.23
N GLY A 1138 -22.24 21.54 -4.26
CA GLY A 1138 -21.46 20.30 -4.46
C GLY A 1138 -20.25 20.29 -5.39
N ARG A 1139 -19.68 21.42 -5.81
CA ARG A 1139 -18.36 21.43 -6.47
C ARG A 1139 -17.30 21.82 -5.46
N THR A 1140 -16.63 20.82 -4.91
CA THR A 1140 -15.33 20.97 -4.22
C THR A 1140 -14.37 21.73 -5.14
N VAL A 1141 -13.93 22.92 -4.72
CA VAL A 1141 -12.87 23.74 -5.33
C VAL A 1141 -11.47 23.08 -5.19
N ALA A 1142 -11.45 21.83 -4.70
CA ALA A 1142 -10.32 21.09 -4.14
C ALA A 1142 -9.12 20.80 -5.08
N ASN A 1143 -9.17 21.18 -6.36
CA ASN A 1143 -8.13 20.84 -7.32
C ASN A 1143 -7.27 22.03 -7.78
N TYR A 1144 -7.48 23.23 -7.24
CA TYR A 1144 -6.92 24.45 -7.84
C TYR A 1144 -6.13 25.38 -6.92
N GLN A 1145 -6.12 25.25 -5.58
CA GLN A 1145 -5.38 26.16 -4.70
C GLN A 1145 -4.13 25.49 -4.11
N MET A 1146 -2.99 26.18 -4.12
CA MET A 1146 -1.71 25.70 -3.58
C MET A 1146 -1.36 26.47 -2.30
N PRO A 1147 -0.90 25.80 -1.23
CA PRO A 1147 -0.43 26.50 -0.04
C PRO A 1147 0.78 27.40 -0.34
N PRO A 1148 1.00 28.46 0.44
CA PRO A 1148 2.20 29.27 0.33
C PRO A 1148 3.44 28.44 0.67
N VAL A 1149 4.54 28.71 -0.02
CA VAL A 1149 5.81 28.02 0.20
C VAL A 1149 6.70 28.86 1.10
N ILE A 1150 7.11 28.32 2.25
CA ILE A 1150 8.00 28.99 3.20
C ILE A 1150 9.43 28.48 3.04
N HIS A 1151 10.33 29.37 2.61
CA HIS A 1151 11.76 29.14 2.44
C HIS A 1151 12.53 29.51 3.71
N LYS A 1152 13.54 28.71 4.06
CA LYS A 1152 14.46 29.01 5.17
C LYS A 1152 15.39 30.17 4.84
N GLY A 1153 15.70 31.00 5.83
CA GLY A 1153 16.67 32.08 5.71
C GLY A 1153 16.17 33.32 4.95
N SER A 1154 17.08 33.98 4.24
CA SER A 1154 16.84 35.27 3.55
C SER A 1154 17.29 35.15 2.10
N PRO A 1155 16.54 35.72 1.13
CA PRO A 1155 16.95 35.75 -0.27
C PRO A 1155 18.23 36.57 -0.48
N LEU A 1156 18.65 37.38 0.50
CA LEU A 1156 19.84 38.23 0.40
C LEU A 1156 21.15 37.58 0.90
N LYS A 1157 21.10 36.44 1.62
CA LYS A 1157 22.30 35.84 2.26
C LYS A 1157 23.24 35.10 1.29
N GLY A 1158 22.84 34.85 0.04
CA GLY A 1158 23.66 34.19 -0.99
C GLY A 1158 24.76 35.06 -1.62
N LYS A 1159 24.82 36.37 -1.35
CA LYS A 1159 25.68 37.34 -2.06
C LYS A 1159 27.20 37.28 -1.74
N SER A 1160 27.71 36.15 -1.25
CA SER A 1160 29.15 35.89 -1.09
C SER A 1160 29.64 34.84 -2.10
N ARG A 1161 29.50 35.10 -3.41
CA ARG A 1161 30.32 34.55 -4.52
C ARG A 1161 29.59 34.76 -5.85
N LYS A 1162 29.81 35.91 -6.49
CA LYS A 1162 29.88 36.12 -7.96
C LYS A 1162 29.77 37.62 -8.25
N ARG A 1163 30.87 38.32 -7.97
CA ARG A 1163 31.29 39.48 -8.76
C ARG A 1163 32.66 39.13 -9.32
N LYS A 1164 32.70 38.76 -10.59
CA LYS A 1164 33.82 39.00 -11.50
C LYS A 1164 33.24 39.15 -12.90
#